data_AF-A0A1V9Y7G0-F1
#
_entry.id   AF-A0A1V9Y7G0-F1
#
_cell.length_a   1.000
_cell.length_b   1.000
_cell.length_c   1.000
_cell.angle_alpha   90.00
_cell.angle_beta   90.00
_cell.angle_gamma   90.00
#
_symmetry.space_group_name_H-M   'P 1'
#
loop_
_entity.id
_entity.type
_entity.pdbx_description
1 polymer ?
#
loop_
_entity_poly.entity_id
_entity_poly.type
_entity_poly.pdbx_seq_one_letter_code
_entity_poly.pdbx_strand_id
1 'polypeptide(L)'
;MKSACQVRLEERREAEKESVQASWERVNEARRKRRQQLSERRLMAHSHVSKAISIAKAVHEEAQSRADDQLAKLQDRLEAAEQRRVERLTQTTQQCQLRYEHVLSTVQQQAHRMDEKRKLYDESLHAAHHRRVQLKLEYVSKLSRHARRVERVQARRSQAAKQLQTWFRSWKRVRQAFTVALPLIPAMQNVVSTWDQMSNSTFEKSMGIVQNRKCAAAANAITKTLCSTPMNYRVLLMAGMMKYHPNDTMEDIGFSAALACAASRVVDELTTMHQTLKTRSLVSFASSWKHWEAYCLSYQALFNSWKSKNHSKMDAEMIKLYGEVYKLHLQAMKTEDQDIYNKSKQQLEQLRASIEQSFGATVAKTKLAEVEATIEASLKPKKEEKASPPSSPIRKPISKPDLEFTKEVFANDKLAHELILNPDYQMPSQQDDQLLQSRIATTMRQVFWEQLAASKDRNRVVSTFVELRDELSSVLKHKALRNAVPIEHLTNLASNAVWDEWVKVFDLFLDAILRGEAPVRNSSTVEWRERLHAMNAPSSKEEWFAFVIEFLKFGFEKVNEIQIDSINAHLKALAPYVARHGVEHEQKKFAQKLEAGVIQLDQTAKWLKIYVANASEQLRSSLASGDRAAFHSLYQEAFISLISKHVADLSLWPETFEMDKERIRSIRNQVDLVAIQATILTLLQGVFS
;
A
#
# COMPACT_ATOMS: atom_id res chain seq x y z
N MET A 1 100.24 -170.42 -1.27
CA MET A 1 100.22 -169.96 -2.67
C MET A 1 98.91 -169.23 -2.91
N LYS A 2 98.94 -167.96 -3.32
CA LYS A 2 97.74 -167.28 -3.82
C LYS A 2 97.51 -167.72 -5.27
N SER A 3 96.26 -168.05 -5.59
CA SER A 3 95.86 -168.59 -6.91
C SER A 3 95.77 -167.48 -7.96
N ALA A 4 96.23 -167.79 -9.18
CA ALA A 4 96.24 -166.94 -10.38
C ALA A 4 94.87 -166.38 -10.81
N CYS A 5 93.78 -166.81 -10.18
CA CYS A 5 92.43 -166.28 -10.42
C CYS A 5 92.19 -164.91 -9.73
N GLN A 6 92.96 -164.59 -8.68
CA GLN A 6 92.72 -163.38 -7.88
C GLN A 6 93.35 -162.11 -8.49
N VAL A 7 94.40 -162.26 -9.32
CA VAL A 7 95.10 -161.13 -9.95
C VAL A 7 94.36 -160.59 -11.18
N ARG A 8 93.58 -161.41 -11.90
CA ARG A 8 92.84 -160.96 -13.11
C ARG A 8 91.58 -160.14 -12.83
N LEU A 9 91.10 -160.12 -11.59
CA LEU A 9 89.85 -159.43 -11.23
C LEU A 9 90.08 -157.96 -10.84
N GLU A 10 91.28 -157.63 -10.35
CA GLU A 10 91.60 -156.26 -9.93
C GLU A 10 91.93 -155.36 -11.13
N GLU A 11 92.57 -155.88 -12.18
CA GLU A 11 92.89 -155.12 -13.40
C GLU A 11 91.65 -154.70 -14.23
N ARG A 12 90.54 -155.45 -14.14
CA ARG A 12 89.29 -155.09 -14.84
C ARG A 12 88.53 -153.92 -14.22
N ARG A 13 88.73 -153.65 -12.93
CA ARG A 13 87.98 -152.59 -12.22
C ARG A 13 88.53 -151.18 -12.45
N GLU A 14 89.82 -151.05 -12.74
CA GLU A 14 90.45 -149.75 -13.02
C GLU A 14 90.05 -149.22 -14.40
N ALA A 15 90.02 -150.08 -15.42
CA ALA A 15 89.65 -149.70 -16.79
C ALA A 15 88.18 -149.24 -16.95
N GLU A 16 87.27 -149.73 -16.10
CA GLU A 16 85.86 -149.31 -16.12
C GLU A 16 85.64 -147.89 -15.59
N LYS A 17 86.50 -147.38 -14.70
CA LYS A 17 86.32 -146.06 -14.09
C LYS A 17 86.69 -144.91 -15.04
N GLU A 18 87.75 -145.06 -15.83
CA GLU A 18 88.20 -144.00 -16.75
C GLU A 18 87.21 -143.74 -17.90
N SER A 19 86.51 -144.78 -18.38
CA SER A 19 85.50 -144.69 -19.44
C SER A 19 84.28 -143.85 -19.02
N VAL A 20 83.83 -143.99 -17.77
CA VAL A 20 82.65 -143.28 -17.24
C VAL A 20 82.91 -141.77 -17.11
N GLN A 21 84.14 -141.38 -16.77
CA GLN A 21 84.50 -139.98 -16.53
C GLN A 21 84.57 -139.17 -17.84
N ALA A 22 85.13 -139.74 -18.91
CA ALA A 22 85.15 -139.12 -20.24
C ALA A 22 83.76 -139.01 -20.89
N SER A 23 82.80 -139.85 -20.51
CA SER A 23 81.41 -139.75 -20.97
C SER A 23 80.65 -138.60 -20.28
N TRP A 24 80.96 -138.29 -19.02
CA TRP A 24 80.30 -137.24 -18.25
C TRP A 24 80.65 -135.83 -18.74
N GLU A 25 81.90 -135.60 -19.11
CA GLU A 25 82.37 -134.29 -19.60
C GLU A 25 81.73 -133.91 -20.95
N ARG A 26 81.62 -134.87 -21.88
CA ARG A 26 80.95 -134.66 -23.18
C ARG A 26 79.47 -134.25 -23.03
N VAL A 27 78.76 -134.86 -22.08
CA VAL A 27 77.34 -134.54 -21.81
C VAL A 27 77.19 -133.13 -21.24
N ASN A 28 78.10 -132.69 -20.38
CA ASN A 28 78.05 -131.36 -19.77
C ASN A 28 78.37 -130.25 -20.76
N GLU A 29 79.32 -130.45 -21.67
CA GLU A 29 79.64 -129.46 -22.70
C GLU A 29 78.48 -129.27 -23.70
N ALA A 30 77.81 -130.36 -24.09
CA ALA A 30 76.61 -130.31 -24.93
C ALA A 30 75.45 -129.55 -24.26
N ARG A 31 75.28 -129.70 -22.94
CA ARG A 31 74.27 -128.96 -22.16
C ARG A 31 74.56 -127.45 -22.12
N ARG A 32 75.83 -127.03 -21.99
CA ARG A 32 76.23 -125.61 -22.02
C ARG A 32 75.92 -124.96 -23.37
N LYS A 33 76.34 -125.60 -24.48
CA LYS A 33 76.08 -125.10 -25.84
C LYS A 33 74.58 -124.93 -26.13
N ARG A 34 73.76 -125.90 -25.70
CA ARG A 34 72.29 -125.82 -25.85
C ARG A 34 71.67 -124.67 -25.05
N ARG A 35 72.17 -124.39 -23.83
CA ARG A 35 71.69 -123.24 -23.03
C ARG A 35 72.03 -121.90 -23.67
N GLN A 36 73.24 -121.75 -24.20
CA GLN A 36 73.66 -120.53 -24.90
C GLN A 36 72.80 -120.26 -26.16
N GLN A 37 72.57 -121.30 -26.98
CA GLN A 37 71.69 -121.17 -28.15
C GLN A 37 70.26 -120.80 -27.78
N LEU A 38 69.72 -121.31 -26.67
CA LEU A 38 68.38 -120.96 -26.19
C LEU A 38 68.33 -119.52 -25.64
N SER A 39 69.37 -119.04 -24.96
CA SER A 39 69.42 -117.65 -24.50
C SER A 39 69.53 -116.66 -25.65
N GLU A 40 70.33 -116.96 -26.67
CA GLU A 40 70.46 -116.13 -27.87
C GLU A 40 69.12 -116.03 -28.61
N ARG A 41 68.41 -117.15 -28.79
CA ARG A 41 67.07 -117.15 -29.39
C ARG A 41 66.06 -116.33 -28.59
N ARG A 42 66.11 -116.38 -27.25
CA ARG A 42 65.22 -115.58 -26.38
C ARG A 42 65.52 -114.08 -26.49
N LEU A 43 66.79 -113.68 -26.51
CA LEU A 43 67.20 -112.29 -26.68
C LEU A 43 66.77 -111.74 -28.04
N MET A 44 66.94 -112.53 -29.11
CA MET A 44 66.47 -112.18 -30.45
C MET A 44 64.95 -112.03 -30.49
N ALA A 45 64.20 -112.99 -29.92
CA ALA A 45 62.73 -112.90 -29.85
C ALA A 45 62.26 -111.66 -29.05
N HIS A 46 62.89 -111.37 -27.91
CA HIS A 46 62.60 -110.17 -27.13
C HIS A 46 62.89 -108.89 -27.92
N SER A 47 64.02 -108.84 -28.65
CA SER A 47 64.34 -107.72 -29.53
C SER A 47 63.29 -107.52 -30.63
N HIS A 48 62.80 -108.60 -31.24
CA HIS A 48 61.73 -108.52 -32.24
C HIS A 48 60.42 -108.01 -31.64
N VAL A 49 60.03 -108.47 -30.45
CA VAL A 49 58.82 -107.99 -29.76
C VAL A 49 58.97 -106.52 -29.37
N SER A 50 60.12 -106.11 -28.82
CA SER A 50 60.38 -104.71 -28.47
C SER A 50 60.32 -103.79 -29.68
N LYS A 51 60.85 -104.23 -30.83
CA LYS A 51 60.75 -103.50 -32.10
C LYS A 51 59.31 -103.43 -32.61
N ALA A 52 58.53 -104.51 -32.48
CA ALA A 52 57.11 -104.49 -32.84
C ALA A 52 56.32 -103.50 -31.97
N ILE A 53 56.58 -103.47 -30.66
CA ILE A 53 55.97 -102.50 -29.73
C ILE A 53 56.36 -101.07 -30.08
N SER A 54 57.63 -100.79 -30.39
CA SER A 54 58.06 -99.44 -30.76
C SER A 54 57.43 -98.97 -32.07
N ILE A 55 57.30 -99.86 -33.06
CA ILE A 55 56.62 -99.55 -34.32
C ILE A 55 55.13 -99.29 -34.07
N ALA A 56 54.45 -100.10 -33.26
CA ALA A 56 53.04 -99.90 -32.93
C ALA A 56 52.79 -98.55 -32.22
N LYS A 57 53.68 -98.15 -31.30
CA LYS A 57 53.64 -96.83 -30.66
C LYS A 57 53.84 -95.69 -31.64
N ALA A 58 54.86 -95.78 -32.50
CA ALA A 58 55.12 -94.77 -33.52
C ALA A 58 53.94 -94.61 -34.49
N VAL A 59 53.32 -95.71 -34.92
CA VAL A 59 52.12 -95.68 -35.77
C VAL A 59 50.93 -95.04 -35.04
N HIS A 60 50.77 -95.30 -33.74
CA HIS A 60 49.70 -94.69 -32.94
C HIS A 60 49.92 -93.18 -32.75
N GLU A 61 51.14 -92.76 -32.42
CA GLU A 61 51.52 -91.35 -32.29
C GLU A 61 51.35 -90.60 -33.62
N GLU A 62 51.72 -91.22 -34.74
CA GLU A 62 51.50 -90.64 -36.07
C GLU A 62 49.99 -90.53 -36.40
N ALA A 63 49.18 -91.53 -36.03
CA ALA A 63 47.73 -91.47 -36.19
C ALA A 63 47.09 -90.38 -35.31
N GLN A 64 47.57 -90.19 -34.08
CA GLN A 64 47.13 -89.10 -33.19
C GLN A 64 47.51 -87.73 -33.76
N SER A 65 48.76 -87.54 -34.19
CA SER A 65 49.20 -86.28 -34.82
C SER A 65 48.38 -85.93 -36.05
N ARG A 66 48.02 -86.92 -36.89
CA ARG A 66 47.12 -86.69 -38.04
C ARG A 66 45.71 -86.29 -37.62
N ALA A 67 45.18 -86.85 -36.52
CA ALA A 67 43.87 -86.50 -35.99
C ALA A 67 43.87 -85.08 -35.41
N ASP A 68 44.92 -84.72 -34.68
CA ASP A 68 45.10 -83.36 -34.12
C ASP A 68 45.24 -82.33 -35.25
N ASP A 69 46.02 -82.61 -36.29
CA ASP A 69 46.14 -81.76 -37.49
C ASP A 69 44.78 -81.58 -38.20
N GLN A 70 43.95 -82.63 -38.24
CA GLN A 70 42.61 -82.53 -38.82
C GLN A 70 41.69 -81.67 -37.96
N LEU A 71 41.74 -81.80 -36.63
CA LEU A 71 40.98 -80.97 -35.71
C LEU A 71 41.38 -79.49 -35.79
N ALA A 72 42.68 -79.20 -35.82
CA ALA A 72 43.19 -77.84 -36.00
C ALA A 72 42.69 -77.20 -37.31
N LYS A 73 42.77 -77.94 -38.44
CA LYS A 73 42.22 -77.47 -39.73
C LYS A 73 40.72 -77.22 -39.70
N LEU A 74 39.96 -78.00 -38.93
CA LEU A 74 38.52 -77.79 -38.77
C LEU A 74 38.24 -76.57 -37.91
N GLN A 75 39.00 -76.34 -36.84
CA GLN A 75 38.92 -75.14 -36.00
C GLN A 75 39.22 -73.88 -36.82
N ASP A 76 40.33 -73.86 -37.57
CA ASP A 76 40.69 -72.73 -38.45
C ASP A 76 39.56 -72.41 -39.46
N ARG A 77 38.94 -73.45 -40.03
CA ARG A 77 37.82 -73.29 -40.98
C ARG A 77 36.57 -72.72 -40.30
N LEU A 78 36.28 -73.16 -39.07
CA LEU A 78 35.16 -72.66 -38.28
C LEU A 78 35.39 -71.20 -37.89
N GLU A 79 36.57 -70.85 -37.38
CA GLU A 79 36.95 -69.47 -37.05
C GLU A 79 36.86 -68.56 -38.27
N ALA A 80 37.38 -68.98 -39.42
CA ALA A 80 37.27 -68.23 -40.67
C ALA A 80 35.81 -68.11 -41.17
N ALA A 81 34.94 -69.08 -40.88
CA ALA A 81 33.52 -68.99 -41.19
C ALA A 81 32.78 -68.04 -40.23
N GLU A 82 33.13 -68.05 -38.95
CA GLU A 82 32.61 -67.12 -37.94
C GLU A 82 33.02 -65.68 -38.25
N GLN A 83 34.28 -65.42 -38.58
CA GLN A 83 34.76 -64.10 -39.00
C GLN A 83 33.98 -63.58 -40.21
N ARG A 84 33.84 -64.39 -41.27
CA ARG A 84 33.04 -64.01 -42.46
C ARG A 84 31.56 -63.78 -42.15
N ARG A 85 31.01 -64.44 -41.13
CA ARG A 85 29.63 -64.21 -40.68
C ARG A 85 29.54 -62.90 -39.91
N VAL A 86 30.46 -62.64 -38.99
CA VAL A 86 30.54 -61.40 -38.23
C VAL A 86 30.73 -60.21 -39.17
N GLU A 87 31.65 -60.28 -40.12
CA GLU A 87 31.86 -59.24 -41.14
C GLU A 87 30.57 -58.93 -41.91
N ARG A 88 29.87 -59.96 -42.42
CA ARG A 88 28.59 -59.77 -43.11
C ARG A 88 27.53 -59.13 -42.20
N LEU A 89 27.43 -59.56 -40.95
CA LEU A 89 26.52 -58.96 -39.98
C LEU A 89 26.85 -57.49 -39.74
N THR A 90 28.13 -57.14 -39.52
CA THR A 90 28.55 -55.75 -39.31
C THR A 90 28.24 -54.87 -40.52
N GLN A 91 28.47 -55.36 -41.74
CA GLN A 91 28.08 -54.64 -42.97
C GLN A 91 26.57 -54.42 -43.04
N THR A 92 25.75 -55.43 -42.75
CA THR A 92 24.29 -55.25 -42.72
C THR A 92 23.84 -54.27 -41.64
N THR A 93 24.45 -54.30 -40.46
CA THR A 93 24.17 -53.36 -39.37
C THR A 93 24.51 -51.93 -39.78
N GLN A 94 25.67 -51.71 -40.41
CA GLN A 94 26.08 -50.40 -40.92
C GLN A 94 25.11 -49.89 -42.00
N GLN A 95 24.69 -50.74 -42.94
CA GLN A 95 23.70 -50.36 -43.95
C GLN A 95 22.34 -49.99 -43.34
N CYS A 96 21.88 -50.75 -42.33
CA CYS A 96 20.67 -50.42 -41.59
C CYS A 96 20.79 -49.08 -40.85
N GLN A 97 21.94 -48.80 -40.24
CA GLN A 97 22.22 -47.52 -39.56
C GLN A 97 22.17 -46.35 -40.54
N LEU A 98 22.85 -46.45 -41.68
CA LEU A 98 22.84 -45.39 -42.70
C LEU A 98 21.42 -45.12 -43.23
N ARG A 99 20.62 -46.17 -43.45
CA ARG A 99 19.21 -46.00 -43.86
C ARG A 99 18.37 -45.34 -42.77
N TYR A 100 18.58 -45.73 -41.51
CA TYR A 100 17.90 -45.12 -40.37
C TYR A 100 18.23 -43.63 -40.25
N GLU A 101 19.51 -43.25 -40.34
CA GLU A 101 19.95 -41.86 -40.32
C GLU A 101 19.36 -41.05 -41.47
N HIS A 102 19.32 -41.62 -42.68
CA HIS A 102 18.71 -40.97 -43.83
C HIS A 102 17.19 -40.74 -43.61
N VAL A 103 16.45 -41.75 -43.17
CA VAL A 103 15.01 -41.62 -42.85
C VAL A 103 14.80 -40.58 -41.75
N LEU A 104 15.60 -40.61 -40.69
CA LEU A 104 15.51 -39.64 -39.60
C LEU A 104 15.75 -38.20 -40.10
N SER A 105 16.76 -38.00 -40.94
CA SER A 105 17.09 -36.68 -41.50
C SER A 105 15.96 -36.13 -42.37
N THR A 106 15.32 -36.98 -43.19
CA THR A 106 14.20 -36.57 -44.04
C THR A 106 12.95 -36.23 -43.22
N VAL A 107 12.65 -37.00 -42.18
CA VAL A 107 11.55 -36.70 -41.24
C VAL A 107 11.81 -35.38 -40.51
N GLN A 108 13.04 -35.15 -40.04
CA GLN A 108 13.42 -33.89 -39.40
C GLN A 108 13.30 -32.69 -40.34
N GLN A 109 13.71 -32.83 -41.60
CA GLN A 109 13.53 -31.77 -42.60
C GLN A 109 12.05 -31.47 -42.88
N GLN A 110 11.20 -32.49 -42.93
CA GLN A 110 9.76 -32.29 -43.08
C GLN A 110 9.15 -31.59 -41.87
N ALA A 111 9.54 -31.98 -40.65
CA ALA A 111 9.12 -31.31 -39.42
C ALA A 111 9.54 -29.83 -39.43
N HIS A 112 10.80 -29.53 -39.78
CA HIS A 112 11.29 -28.16 -39.88
C HIS A 112 10.48 -27.32 -40.88
N ARG A 113 10.17 -27.86 -42.07
CA ARG A 113 9.33 -27.16 -43.06
C ARG A 113 7.91 -26.90 -42.56
N MET A 114 7.35 -27.80 -41.75
CA MET A 114 6.04 -27.60 -41.14
C MET A 114 6.09 -26.52 -40.06
N ASP A 115 7.14 -26.49 -39.26
CA ASP A 115 7.36 -25.44 -38.25
C ASP A 115 7.56 -24.07 -38.90
N GLU A 116 8.32 -23.98 -40.00
CA GLU A 116 8.47 -22.74 -40.76
C GLU A 116 7.12 -22.24 -41.31
N LYS A 117 6.32 -23.12 -41.91
CA LYS A 117 4.98 -22.77 -42.39
C LYS A 117 4.06 -22.30 -41.27
N ARG A 118 4.14 -22.94 -40.10
CA ARG A 118 3.39 -22.54 -38.91
C ARG A 118 3.80 -21.14 -38.45
N LYS A 119 5.11 -20.87 -38.36
CA LYS A 119 5.63 -19.53 -38.00
C LYS A 119 5.13 -18.45 -38.96
N LEU A 120 5.19 -18.69 -40.27
CA LEU A 120 4.69 -17.73 -41.27
C LEU A 120 3.17 -17.48 -41.13
N TYR A 121 2.40 -18.52 -40.82
CA TYR A 121 0.97 -18.39 -40.58
C TYR A 121 0.69 -17.59 -39.29
N ASP A 122 1.41 -17.88 -38.22
CA ASP A 122 1.31 -17.16 -36.94
C ASP A 122 1.68 -15.68 -37.10
N GLU A 123 2.75 -15.37 -37.84
CA GLU A 123 3.15 -13.99 -38.19
C GLU A 123 2.04 -13.26 -38.98
N SER A 124 1.44 -13.93 -39.96
CA SER A 124 0.32 -13.38 -40.74
C SER A 124 -0.91 -13.10 -39.86
N LEU A 125 -1.24 -14.02 -38.95
CA LEU A 125 -2.32 -13.85 -37.97
C LEU A 125 -2.04 -12.69 -37.03
N HIS A 126 -0.81 -12.57 -36.51
CA HIS A 126 -0.40 -11.46 -35.65
C HIS A 126 -0.51 -10.12 -36.40
N ALA A 127 -0.05 -10.05 -37.65
CA ALA A 127 -0.16 -8.86 -38.48
C ALA A 127 -1.62 -8.49 -38.79
N ALA A 128 -2.50 -9.47 -39.01
CA ALA A 128 -3.93 -9.25 -39.21
C ALA A 128 -4.61 -8.77 -37.92
N HIS A 129 -4.26 -9.36 -36.77
CA HIS A 129 -4.75 -8.94 -35.46
C HIS A 129 -4.34 -7.50 -35.16
N HIS A 130 -3.06 -7.15 -35.37
CA HIS A 130 -2.55 -5.80 -35.16
C HIS A 130 -3.31 -4.77 -36.00
N ARG A 131 -3.53 -5.06 -37.29
CA ARG A 131 -4.34 -4.20 -38.19
C ARG A 131 -5.78 -4.01 -37.68
N ARG A 132 -6.43 -5.09 -37.23
CA ARG A 132 -7.80 -5.01 -36.67
C ARG A 132 -7.85 -4.17 -35.40
N VAL A 133 -6.88 -4.34 -34.51
CA VAL A 133 -6.78 -3.56 -33.26
C VAL A 133 -6.57 -2.09 -33.58
N GLN A 134 -5.65 -1.76 -34.50
CA GLN A 134 -5.39 -0.38 -34.91
C GLN A 134 -6.63 0.30 -35.48
N LEU A 135 -7.36 -0.36 -36.40
CA LEU A 135 -8.60 0.18 -36.98
C LEU A 135 -9.68 0.40 -35.91
N LYS A 136 -9.82 -0.53 -34.95
CA LYS A 136 -10.75 -0.37 -33.82
C LYS A 136 -10.36 0.82 -32.94
N LEU A 137 -9.07 0.98 -32.62
CA LEU A 137 -8.58 2.10 -31.82
C LEU A 137 -8.82 3.45 -32.52
N GLU A 138 -8.58 3.53 -33.83
CA GLU A 138 -8.86 4.73 -34.62
C GLU A 138 -10.35 5.09 -34.61
N TYR A 139 -11.22 4.08 -34.76
CA TYR A 139 -12.67 4.27 -34.69
C TYR A 139 -13.13 4.75 -33.31
N VAL A 140 -12.66 4.11 -32.23
CA VAL A 140 -12.95 4.51 -30.84
C VAL A 140 -12.42 5.92 -30.57
N SER A 141 -11.23 6.27 -31.09
CA SER A 141 -10.67 7.63 -30.97
C SER A 141 -11.56 8.67 -31.66
N LYS A 142 -12.09 8.39 -32.86
CA LYS A 142 -13.05 9.27 -33.55
C LYS A 142 -14.33 9.46 -32.73
N LEU A 143 -14.90 8.37 -32.19
CA LEU A 143 -16.09 8.42 -31.33
C LEU A 143 -15.85 9.22 -30.05
N SER A 144 -14.71 9.00 -29.38
CA SER A 144 -14.37 9.73 -28.15
C SER A 144 -14.21 11.23 -28.40
N ARG A 145 -13.64 11.64 -29.54
CA ARG A 145 -13.56 13.06 -29.93
C ARG A 145 -14.95 13.66 -30.17
N HIS A 146 -15.86 12.90 -30.78
CA HIS A 146 -17.23 13.34 -30.96
C HIS A 146 -17.95 13.51 -29.62
N ALA A 147 -17.85 12.53 -28.72
CA ALA A 147 -18.42 12.59 -27.37
C ALA A 147 -17.93 13.81 -26.59
N ARG A 148 -16.60 14.03 -26.54
CA ARG A 148 -16.01 15.22 -25.90
C ARG A 148 -16.51 16.53 -26.49
N ARG A 149 -16.77 16.59 -27.81
CA ARG A 149 -17.34 17.79 -28.45
C ARG A 149 -18.78 18.03 -27.98
N VAL A 150 -19.59 16.99 -27.88
CA VAL A 150 -20.97 17.08 -27.38
C VAL A 150 -21.00 17.53 -25.92
N GLU A 151 -20.17 16.93 -25.07
CA GLU A 151 -20.03 17.30 -23.65
C GLU A 151 -19.62 18.78 -23.49
N ARG A 152 -18.64 19.26 -24.28
CA ARG A 152 -18.24 20.67 -24.26
C ARG A 152 -19.38 21.62 -24.61
N VAL A 153 -20.21 21.25 -25.60
CA VAL A 153 -21.37 22.06 -26.01
C VAL A 153 -22.43 22.08 -24.91
N GLN A 154 -22.71 20.93 -24.29
CA GLN A 154 -23.64 20.83 -23.17
C GLN A 154 -23.14 21.61 -21.94
N ALA A 155 -21.86 21.50 -21.60
CA ALA A 155 -21.24 22.25 -20.52
C ALA A 155 -21.39 23.76 -20.74
N ARG A 156 -21.07 24.26 -21.96
CA ARG A 156 -21.26 25.69 -22.33
C ARG A 156 -22.71 26.13 -22.19
N ARG A 157 -23.68 25.32 -22.65
CA ARG A 157 -25.11 25.62 -22.50
C ARG A 157 -25.53 25.71 -21.03
N SER A 158 -25.08 24.75 -20.21
CA SER A 158 -25.39 24.72 -18.78
C SER A 158 -24.79 25.92 -18.03
N GLN A 159 -23.57 26.31 -18.40
CA GLN A 159 -22.88 27.48 -17.83
C GLN A 159 -23.60 28.77 -18.22
N ALA A 160 -23.95 28.93 -19.50
CA ALA A 160 -24.72 30.08 -19.97
C ALA A 160 -26.10 30.18 -19.29
N ALA A 161 -26.80 29.05 -19.11
CA ALA A 161 -28.06 29.01 -18.39
C ALA A 161 -27.91 29.44 -16.93
N LYS A 162 -26.88 28.96 -16.23
CA LYS A 162 -26.57 29.37 -14.85
C LYS A 162 -26.28 30.88 -14.77
N GLN A 163 -25.44 31.40 -15.68
CA GLN A 163 -25.11 32.83 -15.73
C GLN A 163 -26.35 33.71 -15.95
N LEU A 164 -27.23 33.32 -16.87
CA LEU A 164 -28.49 34.02 -17.11
C LEU A 164 -29.42 33.98 -15.90
N GLN A 165 -29.53 32.82 -15.25
CA GLN A 165 -30.34 32.67 -14.04
C GLN A 165 -29.80 33.51 -12.88
N THR A 166 -28.49 33.53 -12.65
CA THR A 166 -27.87 34.36 -11.60
C THR A 166 -28.04 35.84 -11.90
N TRP A 167 -27.82 36.26 -13.15
CA TRP A 167 -28.03 37.63 -13.59
C TRP A 167 -29.49 38.06 -13.37
N PHE A 168 -30.45 37.25 -13.82
CA PHE A 168 -31.88 37.54 -13.67
C PHE A 168 -32.30 37.64 -12.20
N ARG A 169 -31.86 36.69 -11.36
CA ARG A 169 -32.15 36.71 -9.91
C ARG A 169 -31.54 37.93 -9.22
N SER A 170 -30.31 38.31 -9.56
CA SER A 170 -29.65 39.50 -9.03
C SER A 170 -30.43 40.77 -9.40
N TRP A 171 -30.80 40.92 -10.67
CA TRP A 171 -31.56 42.09 -11.12
C TRP A 171 -32.99 42.13 -10.58
N LYS A 172 -33.62 40.98 -10.36
CA LYS A 172 -34.91 40.89 -9.68
C LYS A 172 -34.83 41.45 -8.26
N ARG A 173 -33.81 41.10 -7.48
CA ARG A 173 -33.61 41.65 -6.12
C ARG A 173 -33.37 43.16 -6.16
N VAL A 174 -32.52 43.64 -7.06
CA VAL A 174 -32.26 45.08 -7.22
C VAL A 174 -33.54 45.85 -7.57
N ARG A 175 -34.39 45.31 -8.46
CA ARG A 175 -35.71 45.90 -8.77
C ARG A 175 -36.63 45.96 -7.55
N GLN A 176 -36.71 44.87 -6.79
CA GLN A 176 -37.51 44.83 -5.56
C GLN A 176 -37.01 45.84 -4.53
N ALA A 177 -35.70 45.89 -4.30
CA ALA A 177 -35.08 46.87 -3.41
C ALA A 177 -35.34 48.31 -3.87
N PHE A 178 -35.21 48.59 -5.17
CA PHE A 178 -35.49 49.91 -5.74
C PHE A 178 -36.94 50.36 -5.50
N THR A 179 -37.90 49.46 -5.69
CA THR A 179 -39.32 49.76 -5.42
C THR A 179 -39.60 50.07 -3.94
N VAL A 180 -38.89 49.40 -3.02
CA VAL A 180 -39.04 49.61 -1.57
C VAL A 180 -38.25 50.84 -1.10
N ALA A 181 -37.13 51.17 -1.74
CA ALA A 181 -36.27 52.29 -1.38
C ALA A 181 -36.82 53.66 -1.84
N LEU A 182 -37.54 53.72 -2.96
CA LEU A 182 -38.18 54.93 -3.48
C LEU A 182 -39.01 55.73 -2.45
N PRO A 183 -39.95 55.13 -1.68
CA PRO A 183 -40.72 55.85 -0.68
C PRO A 183 -39.89 56.32 0.54
N LEU A 184 -38.67 55.81 0.71
CA LEU A 184 -37.80 56.13 1.84
C LEU A 184 -36.87 57.32 1.59
N ILE A 185 -36.90 57.93 0.40
CA ILE A 185 -36.09 59.11 0.06
C ILE A 185 -36.17 60.21 1.15
N PRO A 186 -37.36 60.57 1.71
CA PRO A 186 -37.44 61.57 2.78
C PRO A 186 -36.79 61.11 4.08
N ALA A 187 -36.91 59.81 4.42
CA ALA A 187 -36.26 59.24 5.61
C ALA A 187 -34.74 59.24 5.46
N MET A 188 -34.22 58.86 4.28
CA MET A 188 -32.79 58.95 3.96
C MET A 188 -32.29 60.39 4.04
N GLN A 189 -33.03 61.35 3.49
CA GLN A 189 -32.67 62.77 3.56
C GLN A 189 -32.54 63.26 5.01
N ASN A 190 -33.44 62.80 5.90
CA ASN A 190 -33.39 63.15 7.32
C ASN A 190 -32.17 62.54 8.03
N VAL A 191 -31.81 61.28 7.73
CA VAL A 191 -30.63 60.65 8.36
C VAL A 191 -29.34 61.25 7.82
N VAL A 192 -29.24 61.47 6.50
CA VAL A 192 -28.08 62.12 5.87
C VAL A 192 -27.90 63.55 6.41
N SER A 193 -28.97 64.34 6.50
CA SER A 193 -28.87 65.70 7.04
C SER A 193 -28.47 65.73 8.51
N THR A 194 -28.89 64.74 9.32
CA THR A 194 -28.42 64.63 10.70
C THR A 194 -26.94 64.29 10.79
N TRP A 195 -26.44 63.42 9.90
CA TRP A 195 -25.01 63.12 9.82
C TRP A 195 -24.19 64.32 9.32
N ASP A 196 -24.71 65.10 8.37
CA ASP A 196 -24.06 66.34 7.94
C ASP A 196 -23.99 67.37 9.09
N GLN A 197 -25.02 67.47 9.93
CA GLN A 197 -24.99 68.33 11.11
C GLN A 197 -23.95 67.87 12.15
N MET A 198 -23.76 66.56 12.32
CA MET A 198 -22.75 66.00 13.24
C MET A 198 -21.31 66.30 12.80
N SER A 199 -21.06 66.49 11.50
CA SER A 199 -19.72 66.79 10.98
C SER A 199 -19.16 68.13 11.49
N ASN A 200 -20.03 69.09 11.83
CA ASN A 200 -19.66 70.43 12.29
C ASN A 200 -20.02 70.71 13.76
N SER A 201 -20.46 69.68 14.50
CA SER A 201 -20.93 69.80 15.89
C SER A 201 -19.99 69.11 16.86
N THR A 202 -19.95 69.55 18.12
CA THR A 202 -19.22 68.84 19.19
C THR A 202 -19.89 67.48 19.51
N PHE A 203 -19.14 66.54 20.11
CA PHE A 203 -19.65 65.21 20.48
C PHE A 203 -20.97 65.25 21.27
N GLU A 204 -21.05 66.11 22.29
CA GLU A 204 -22.24 66.27 23.14
C GLU A 204 -23.47 66.77 22.36
N LYS A 205 -23.27 67.73 21.44
CA LYS A 205 -24.34 68.22 20.55
C LYS A 205 -24.76 67.14 19.56
N SER A 206 -23.81 66.39 19.01
CA SER A 206 -24.05 65.27 18.10
C SER A 206 -24.87 64.15 18.77
N MET A 207 -24.60 63.85 20.04
CA MET A 207 -25.39 62.90 20.83
C MET A 207 -26.86 63.35 20.99
N GLY A 208 -27.09 64.65 21.22
CA GLY A 208 -28.45 65.23 21.27
C GLY A 208 -29.19 65.14 19.92
N ILE A 209 -28.47 65.28 18.80
CA ILE A 209 -29.03 65.16 17.44
C ILE A 209 -29.47 63.70 17.17
N VAL A 210 -28.66 62.71 17.54
CA VAL A 210 -28.98 61.27 17.37
C VAL A 210 -30.22 60.85 18.15
N GLN A 211 -30.48 61.47 19.31
CA GLN A 211 -31.63 61.15 20.17
C GLN A 211 -32.95 61.77 19.68
N ASN A 212 -32.93 62.60 18.63
CA ASN A 212 -34.14 63.22 18.09
C ASN A 212 -35.13 62.16 17.58
N ARG A 213 -36.38 62.22 18.05
CA ARG A 213 -37.46 61.30 17.68
C ARG A 213 -37.69 61.20 16.16
N LYS A 214 -37.54 62.31 15.42
CA LYS A 214 -37.69 62.33 13.95
C LYS A 214 -36.57 61.56 13.26
N CYS A 215 -35.32 61.73 13.73
CA CYS A 215 -34.16 60.99 13.22
C CYS A 215 -34.26 59.50 13.54
N ALA A 216 -34.63 59.15 14.78
CA ALA A 216 -34.82 57.76 15.20
C ALA A 216 -35.91 57.03 14.39
N ALA A 217 -37.05 57.69 14.12
CA ALA A 217 -38.11 57.14 13.29
C ALA A 217 -37.66 56.92 11.83
N ALA A 218 -36.92 57.87 11.26
CA ALA A 218 -36.36 57.76 9.91
C ALA A 218 -35.32 56.63 9.80
N ALA A 219 -34.40 56.54 10.75
CA ALA A 219 -33.40 55.47 10.81
C ALA A 219 -34.05 54.09 10.98
N ASN A 220 -35.10 53.99 11.81
CA ASN A 220 -35.84 52.74 12.00
C ASN A 220 -36.62 52.30 10.75
N ALA A 221 -37.18 53.25 10.00
CA ALA A 221 -37.80 52.96 8.71
C ALA A 221 -36.77 52.40 7.72
N ILE A 222 -35.56 52.98 7.66
CA ILE A 222 -34.46 52.53 6.80
C ILE A 222 -33.97 51.14 7.20
N THR A 223 -33.66 50.90 8.49
CA THR A 223 -33.12 49.60 8.90
C THR A 223 -34.12 48.47 8.73
N LYS A 224 -35.42 48.72 8.95
CA LYS A 224 -36.46 47.70 8.81
C LYS A 224 -36.70 47.27 7.35
N THR A 225 -36.39 48.13 6.39
CA THR A 225 -36.76 47.95 4.98
C THR A 225 -35.57 47.67 4.07
N LEU A 226 -34.40 48.25 4.37
CA LEU A 226 -33.22 48.21 3.50
C LEU A 226 -32.08 47.35 4.02
N CYS A 227 -32.18 46.80 5.22
CA CYS A 227 -31.18 45.88 5.75
C CYS A 227 -31.70 44.44 5.64
N SER A 228 -30.88 43.55 5.07
CA SER A 228 -31.21 42.12 4.94
C SER A 228 -31.19 41.39 6.28
N THR A 229 -30.38 41.87 7.23
CA THR A 229 -30.35 41.43 8.62
C THR A 229 -31.03 42.45 9.54
N PRO A 230 -31.69 42.00 10.62
CA PRO A 230 -32.30 42.92 11.59
C PRO A 230 -31.21 43.75 12.26
N MET A 231 -31.11 45.02 11.86
CA MET A 231 -30.23 46.01 12.46
C MET A 231 -31.06 46.99 13.31
N ASN A 232 -30.65 47.19 14.56
CA ASN A 232 -31.27 48.19 15.42
C ASN A 232 -30.96 49.59 14.86
N TYR A 233 -31.96 50.47 14.77
CA TYR A 233 -31.80 51.84 14.26
C TYR A 233 -30.71 52.63 15.01
N ARG A 234 -30.48 52.33 16.30
CA ARG A 234 -29.40 52.95 17.07
C ARG A 234 -28.03 52.56 16.55
N VAL A 235 -27.85 51.32 16.11
CA VAL A 235 -26.60 50.83 15.51
C VAL A 235 -26.33 51.54 14.19
N LEU A 236 -27.36 51.80 13.40
CA LEU A 236 -27.24 52.62 12.19
C LEU A 236 -26.79 54.05 12.53
N LEU A 237 -27.44 54.70 13.49
CA LEU A 237 -27.11 56.07 13.87
C LEU A 237 -25.71 56.21 14.47
N MET A 238 -25.24 55.19 15.19
CA MET A 238 -23.86 55.12 15.68
C MET A 238 -22.81 55.11 14.57
N ALA A 239 -23.16 54.71 13.34
CA ALA A 239 -22.22 54.81 12.22
C ALA A 239 -21.80 56.27 11.96
N GLY A 240 -22.71 57.22 12.13
CA GLY A 240 -22.41 58.66 12.04
C GLY A 240 -21.51 59.15 13.17
N MET A 241 -21.79 58.73 14.40
CA MET A 241 -20.94 59.06 15.56
C MET A 241 -19.53 58.51 15.39
N MET A 242 -19.41 57.26 14.93
CA MET A 242 -18.11 56.62 14.67
C MET A 242 -17.35 57.21 13.48
N LYS A 243 -18.05 57.82 12.50
CA LYS A 243 -17.42 58.51 11.37
C LYS A 243 -16.86 59.88 11.78
N TYR A 244 -17.65 60.70 12.47
CA TYR A 244 -17.31 62.09 12.74
C TYR A 244 -16.67 62.34 14.12
N HIS A 245 -16.94 61.47 15.10
CA HIS A 245 -16.38 61.53 16.46
C HIS A 245 -15.76 60.18 16.86
N PRO A 246 -14.83 59.61 16.07
CA PRO A 246 -14.32 58.24 16.29
C PRO A 246 -13.62 58.06 17.64
N ASN A 247 -12.87 59.06 18.08
CA ASN A 247 -12.09 58.99 19.32
C ASN A 247 -13.00 59.03 20.54
N ASP A 248 -13.92 60.00 20.58
CA ASP A 248 -14.88 60.18 21.69
C ASP A 248 -15.90 59.03 21.75
N THR A 249 -16.25 58.41 20.61
CA THR A 249 -17.21 57.29 20.57
C THR A 249 -16.58 55.95 20.96
N MET A 250 -15.25 55.80 20.86
CA MET A 250 -14.54 54.52 21.10
C MET A 250 -13.52 54.57 22.25
N GLU A 251 -13.52 55.64 23.05
CA GLU A 251 -12.49 55.94 24.06
C GLU A 251 -12.27 54.79 25.06
N ASP A 252 -13.33 54.20 25.58
CA ASP A 252 -13.27 53.21 26.66
C ASP A 252 -12.64 51.85 26.27
N ILE A 253 -12.67 51.48 24.99
CA ILE A 253 -12.40 50.11 24.50
C ILE A 253 -11.13 50.04 23.64
N GLY A 254 -10.65 51.20 23.18
CA GLY A 254 -9.59 51.31 22.20
C GLY A 254 -10.16 51.51 20.79
N PHE A 255 -9.57 52.46 20.08
CA PHE A 255 -9.94 52.85 18.73
C PHE A 255 -9.81 51.67 17.74
N SER A 256 -10.87 51.39 16.99
CA SER A 256 -10.87 50.37 15.94
C SER A 256 -10.96 51.03 14.56
N ALA A 257 -9.81 51.13 13.88
CA ALA A 257 -9.72 51.71 12.55
C ALA A 257 -10.62 50.98 11.53
N ALA A 258 -10.75 49.65 11.65
CA ALA A 258 -11.61 48.85 10.78
C ALA A 258 -13.10 49.16 10.97
N LEU A 259 -13.54 49.35 12.23
CA LEU A 259 -14.92 49.71 12.53
C LEU A 259 -15.26 51.14 12.08
N ALA A 260 -14.36 52.09 12.34
CA ALA A 260 -14.53 53.48 11.87
C ALA A 260 -14.58 53.57 10.34
N CYS A 261 -13.76 52.79 9.64
CA CYS A 261 -13.80 52.68 8.19
C CYS A 261 -15.12 52.07 7.69
N ALA A 262 -15.58 50.96 8.29
CA ALA A 262 -16.86 50.35 7.93
C ALA A 262 -18.05 51.28 8.18
N ALA A 263 -18.05 52.00 9.32
CA ALA A 263 -19.04 53.02 9.65
C ALA A 263 -19.06 54.15 8.60
N SER A 264 -17.88 54.62 8.19
CA SER A 264 -17.74 55.64 7.15
C SER A 264 -18.33 55.18 5.83
N ARG A 265 -18.05 53.94 5.42
CA ARG A 265 -18.59 53.34 4.17
C ARG A 265 -20.11 53.22 4.17
N VAL A 266 -20.71 52.87 5.31
CA VAL A 266 -22.19 52.83 5.47
C VAL A 266 -22.78 54.24 5.34
N VAL A 267 -22.18 55.23 5.98
CA VAL A 267 -22.64 56.63 5.90
C VAL A 267 -22.53 57.16 4.46
N ASP A 268 -21.40 56.93 3.81
CA ASP A 268 -21.15 57.39 2.44
C ASP A 268 -22.11 56.73 1.46
N GLU A 269 -22.32 55.41 1.56
CA GLU A 269 -23.24 54.74 0.64
C GLU A 269 -24.71 55.05 0.88
N LEU A 270 -25.16 55.38 2.09
CA LEU A 270 -26.52 55.88 2.27
C LEU A 270 -26.72 57.22 1.54
N THR A 271 -25.70 58.09 1.57
CA THR A 271 -25.69 59.37 0.85
C THR A 271 -25.70 59.15 -0.66
N THR A 272 -24.88 58.23 -1.17
CA THR A 272 -24.84 57.87 -2.60
C THR A 272 -26.13 57.17 -3.05
N MET A 273 -26.71 56.28 -2.23
CA MET A 273 -28.04 55.70 -2.49
C MET A 273 -29.11 56.77 -2.56
N HIS A 274 -29.11 57.73 -1.62
CA HIS A 274 -30.05 58.83 -1.61
C HIS A 274 -29.95 59.69 -2.88
N GLN A 275 -28.74 60.00 -3.35
CA GLN A 275 -28.50 60.73 -4.61
C GLN A 275 -28.92 59.92 -5.85
N THR A 276 -28.57 58.63 -5.91
CA THR A 276 -28.94 57.76 -7.04
C THR A 276 -30.45 57.54 -7.12
N LEU A 277 -31.15 57.43 -6.00
CA LEU A 277 -32.62 57.35 -5.96
C LEU A 277 -33.31 58.64 -6.42
N LYS A 278 -32.72 59.82 -6.21
CA LYS A 278 -33.23 61.09 -6.76
C LYS A 278 -33.26 61.09 -8.28
N THR A 279 -32.30 60.43 -8.94
CA THR A 279 -32.27 60.30 -10.40
C THR A 279 -33.30 59.31 -10.96
N ARG A 280 -33.96 58.54 -10.10
CA ARG A 280 -34.94 57.48 -10.45
C ARG A 280 -34.42 56.46 -11.49
N SER A 281 -33.10 56.30 -11.60
CA SER A 281 -32.46 55.32 -12.47
C SER A 281 -32.16 54.03 -11.70
N LEU A 282 -32.74 52.91 -12.14
CA LEU A 282 -32.46 51.58 -11.58
C LEU A 282 -31.00 51.18 -11.75
N VAL A 283 -30.37 51.57 -12.88
CA VAL A 283 -28.98 51.21 -13.19
C VAL A 283 -28.03 51.92 -12.23
N SER A 284 -28.27 53.22 -11.99
CA SER A 284 -27.46 54.01 -11.06
C SER A 284 -27.62 53.55 -9.61
N PHE A 285 -28.81 53.08 -9.22
CA PHE A 285 -29.08 52.50 -7.89
C PHE A 285 -28.48 51.10 -7.70
N ALA A 286 -28.31 50.32 -8.78
CA ALA A 286 -27.90 48.92 -8.66
C ALA A 286 -26.53 48.73 -7.99
N SER A 287 -25.58 49.63 -8.28
CA SER A 287 -24.24 49.61 -7.71
C SER A 287 -24.26 49.98 -6.23
N SER A 288 -24.87 51.12 -5.90
CA SER A 288 -24.97 51.62 -4.52
C SER A 288 -25.76 50.69 -3.61
N TRP A 289 -26.81 50.04 -4.11
CA TRP A 289 -27.55 49.01 -3.36
C TRP A 289 -26.70 47.80 -2.97
N LYS A 290 -25.89 47.29 -3.90
CA LYS A 290 -25.01 46.14 -3.63
C LYS A 290 -23.94 46.49 -2.59
N HIS A 291 -23.35 47.68 -2.70
CA HIS A 291 -22.39 48.15 -1.71
C HIS A 291 -23.03 48.38 -0.35
N TRP A 292 -24.21 49.00 -0.30
CA TRP A 292 -24.99 49.19 0.92
C TRP A 292 -25.24 47.86 1.64
N GLU A 293 -25.75 46.84 0.93
CA GLU A 293 -26.01 45.52 1.50
C GLU A 293 -24.74 44.89 2.09
N ALA A 294 -23.62 44.96 1.37
CA ALA A 294 -22.33 44.43 1.83
C ALA A 294 -21.76 45.20 3.04
N TYR A 295 -21.82 46.54 3.00
CA TYR A 295 -21.27 47.40 4.05
C TYR A 295 -22.12 47.37 5.32
N CYS A 296 -23.44 47.25 5.23
CA CYS A 296 -24.28 47.06 6.41
C CYS A 296 -23.97 45.74 7.13
N LEU A 297 -23.76 44.66 6.39
CA LEU A 297 -23.39 43.36 6.97
C LEU A 297 -22.00 43.42 7.63
N SER A 298 -21.01 44.00 6.96
CA SER A 298 -19.66 44.11 7.51
C SER A 298 -19.61 45.02 8.74
N TYR A 299 -20.28 46.17 8.69
CA TYR A 299 -20.40 47.10 9.80
C TYR A 299 -21.10 46.45 10.99
N GLN A 300 -22.25 45.78 10.78
CA GLN A 300 -22.99 45.13 11.86
C GLN A 300 -22.16 44.03 12.54
N ALA A 301 -21.41 43.23 11.78
CA ALA A 301 -20.53 42.21 12.33
C ALA A 301 -19.39 42.81 13.16
N LEU A 302 -18.72 43.84 12.64
CA LEU A 302 -17.63 44.54 13.34
C LEU A 302 -18.14 45.25 14.60
N PHE A 303 -19.31 45.89 14.52
CA PHE A 303 -19.94 46.56 15.65
C PHE A 303 -20.28 45.57 16.77
N ASN A 304 -20.85 44.41 16.43
CA ASN A 304 -21.17 43.38 17.42
C ASN A 304 -19.91 42.79 18.08
N SER A 305 -18.86 42.55 17.30
CA SER A 305 -17.56 42.07 17.81
C SER A 305 -16.87 43.10 18.71
N TRP A 306 -16.94 44.38 18.34
CA TRP A 306 -16.41 45.46 19.16
C TRP A 306 -17.22 45.61 20.47
N LYS A 307 -18.55 45.52 20.39
CA LYS A 307 -19.43 45.60 21.56
C LYS A 307 -19.24 44.43 22.53
N SER A 308 -19.04 43.20 22.03
CA SER A 308 -18.78 42.04 22.90
C SER A 308 -17.45 42.15 23.62
N LYS A 309 -16.40 42.67 22.96
CA LYS A 309 -15.12 42.97 23.60
C LYS A 309 -15.26 44.00 24.72
N ASN A 310 -16.10 45.03 24.54
CA ASN A 310 -16.39 45.98 25.60
C ASN A 310 -17.03 45.31 26.82
N HIS A 311 -18.05 44.48 26.57
CA HIS A 311 -18.74 43.78 27.64
C HIS A 311 -17.76 42.90 28.44
N SER A 312 -16.89 42.15 27.75
CA SER A 312 -15.87 41.32 28.40
C SER A 312 -14.80 42.10 29.18
N LYS A 313 -14.47 43.34 28.77
CA LYS A 313 -13.52 44.19 29.51
C LYS A 313 -14.14 44.73 30.80
N MET A 314 -15.36 45.26 30.73
CA MET A 314 -16.13 45.70 31.91
C MET A 314 -16.32 44.55 32.90
N ASP A 315 -16.67 43.38 32.39
CA ASP A 315 -16.77 42.12 33.12
C ASP A 315 -15.48 41.76 33.88
N ALA A 316 -14.32 41.89 33.22
CA ALA A 316 -13.01 41.64 33.84
C ALA A 316 -12.64 42.69 34.89
N GLU A 317 -12.96 43.96 34.65
CA GLU A 317 -12.73 45.06 35.60
C GLU A 317 -13.60 44.93 36.85
N MET A 318 -14.88 44.56 36.71
CA MET A 318 -15.76 44.28 37.85
C MET A 318 -15.24 43.12 38.71
N ILE A 319 -14.74 42.06 38.09
CA ILE A 319 -14.12 40.92 38.79
C ILE A 319 -12.83 41.36 39.50
N LYS A 320 -12.01 42.21 38.88
CA LYS A 320 -10.78 42.74 39.48
C LYS A 320 -11.09 43.62 40.70
N LEU A 321 -12.05 44.55 40.58
CA LEU A 321 -12.51 45.40 41.68
C LEU A 321 -13.09 44.57 42.83
N TYR A 322 -13.87 43.53 42.51
CA TYR A 322 -14.36 42.58 43.52
C TYR A 322 -13.21 41.93 44.30
N GLY A 323 -12.18 41.46 43.59
CA GLY A 323 -10.99 40.88 44.22
C GLY A 323 -10.22 41.88 45.11
N GLU A 324 -10.09 43.14 44.68
CA GLU A 324 -9.43 44.19 45.47
C GLU A 324 -10.20 44.50 46.76
N VAL A 325 -11.53 44.66 46.68
CA VAL A 325 -12.38 44.88 47.85
C VAL A 325 -12.39 43.65 48.77
N TYR A 326 -12.38 42.44 48.21
CA TYR A 326 -12.34 41.20 48.99
C TYR A 326 -11.02 41.04 49.76
N LYS A 327 -9.89 41.41 49.15
CA LYS A 327 -8.59 41.46 49.81
C LYS A 327 -8.58 42.47 50.96
N LEU A 328 -9.14 43.67 50.75
CA LEU A 328 -9.30 44.68 51.79
C LEU A 328 -10.20 44.19 52.93
N HIS A 329 -11.28 43.49 52.61
CA HIS A 329 -12.19 42.89 53.59
C HIS A 329 -11.47 41.87 54.49
N LEU A 330 -10.65 40.98 53.91
CA LEU A 330 -9.84 40.01 54.65
C LEU A 330 -8.74 40.69 55.49
N GLN A 331 -8.17 41.80 55.04
CA GLN A 331 -7.18 42.56 55.80
C GLN A 331 -7.82 43.30 56.99
N ALA A 332 -8.96 43.96 56.78
CA ALA A 332 -9.71 44.64 57.84
C ALA A 332 -10.17 43.66 58.94
N MET A 333 -10.55 42.45 58.54
CA MET A 333 -10.88 41.37 59.48
C MET A 333 -9.67 40.93 60.32
N LYS A 334 -8.44 40.99 59.78
CA LYS A 334 -7.21 40.64 60.50
C LYS A 334 -6.70 41.77 61.40
N THR A 335 -6.97 43.03 61.07
CA THR A 335 -6.53 44.20 61.83
C THR A 335 -7.58 44.73 62.81
N GLU A 336 -8.74 44.06 62.94
CA GLU A 336 -9.87 44.42 63.81
C GLU A 336 -10.45 45.84 63.55
N ASP A 337 -10.27 46.38 62.34
CA ASP A 337 -10.81 47.70 61.97
C ASP A 337 -12.28 47.59 61.52
N GLN A 338 -13.18 47.95 62.43
CA GLN A 338 -14.60 47.65 62.28
C GLN A 338 -15.34 48.56 61.29
N ASP A 339 -14.83 49.77 61.05
CA ASP A 339 -15.42 50.69 60.07
C ASP A 339 -15.08 50.26 58.64
N ILE A 340 -13.85 49.82 58.39
CA ILE A 340 -13.41 49.33 57.08
C ILE A 340 -14.06 47.96 56.78
N TYR A 341 -14.20 47.10 57.79
CA TYR A 341 -14.90 45.82 57.65
C TYR A 341 -16.36 45.99 57.21
N ASN A 342 -17.11 46.88 57.85
CA ASN A 342 -18.51 47.12 57.51
C ASN A 342 -18.69 47.76 56.13
N LYS A 343 -17.84 48.73 55.76
CA LYS A 343 -17.88 49.38 54.43
C LYS A 343 -17.51 48.42 53.30
N SER A 344 -16.44 47.62 53.48
CA SER A 344 -16.02 46.63 52.49
C SER A 344 -17.07 45.52 52.29
N LYS A 345 -17.75 45.09 53.36
CA LYS A 345 -18.84 44.13 53.28
C LYS A 345 -20.01 44.63 52.44
N GLN A 346 -20.46 45.87 52.65
CA GLN A 346 -21.53 46.47 51.84
C GLN A 346 -21.13 46.62 50.37
N GLN A 347 -19.89 47.01 50.08
CA GLN A 347 -19.38 47.10 48.71
C GLN A 347 -19.28 45.73 48.03
N LEU A 348 -18.90 44.67 48.75
CA LEU A 348 -18.90 43.30 48.22
C LEU A 348 -20.31 42.83 47.86
N GLU A 349 -21.30 43.09 48.70
CA GLU A 349 -22.70 42.73 48.42
C GLU A 349 -23.23 43.46 47.17
N GLN A 350 -22.92 44.75 47.01
CA GLN A 350 -23.29 45.53 45.82
C GLN A 350 -22.59 45.03 44.54
N LEU A 351 -21.29 44.76 44.60
CA LEU A 351 -20.53 44.23 43.47
C LEU A 351 -21.00 42.81 43.10
N ARG A 352 -21.34 41.97 44.08
CA ARG A 352 -21.87 40.62 43.86
C ARG A 352 -23.19 40.67 43.11
N ALA A 353 -24.11 41.55 43.51
CA ALA A 353 -25.37 41.76 42.82
C ALA A 353 -25.18 42.27 41.37
N SER A 354 -24.22 43.17 41.14
CA SER A 354 -23.91 43.68 39.80
C SER A 354 -23.26 42.62 38.88
N ILE A 355 -22.41 41.77 39.44
CA ILE A 355 -21.79 40.63 38.74
C ILE A 355 -22.83 39.54 38.44
N GLU A 356 -23.77 39.27 39.34
CA GLU A 356 -24.88 38.34 39.09
C GLU A 356 -25.81 38.84 37.98
N GLN A 357 -26.02 40.15 37.87
CA GLN A 357 -26.83 40.75 36.81
C GLN A 357 -26.16 40.67 35.42
N SER A 358 -24.82 40.69 35.35
CA SER A 358 -24.06 40.68 34.09
C SER A 358 -23.78 39.26 33.57
N PHE A 359 -23.32 38.35 34.43
CA PHE A 359 -22.97 36.97 34.01
C PHE A 359 -24.08 35.94 34.23
N GLY A 360 -25.12 36.27 35.01
CA GLY A 360 -26.12 35.33 35.49
C GLY A 360 -25.67 34.61 36.77
N ALA A 361 -26.66 34.27 37.62
CA ALA A 361 -26.42 33.81 38.99
C ALA A 361 -25.51 32.57 39.14
N THR A 362 -25.49 31.66 38.16
CA THR A 362 -24.68 30.44 38.21
C THR A 362 -23.22 30.69 37.84
N VAL A 363 -22.97 31.44 36.76
CA VAL A 363 -21.62 31.75 36.27
C VAL A 363 -20.93 32.78 37.15
N ALA A 364 -21.68 33.72 37.71
CA ALA A 364 -21.17 34.67 38.70
C ALA A 364 -20.62 33.94 39.93
N LYS A 365 -21.38 32.99 40.50
CA LYS A 365 -20.96 32.24 41.69
C LYS A 365 -19.66 31.47 41.49
N THR A 366 -19.47 30.82 40.34
CA THR A 366 -18.25 30.05 40.06
C THR A 366 -17.04 30.97 39.94
N LYS A 367 -17.15 32.06 39.16
CA LYS A 367 -16.05 33.01 38.96
C LYS A 367 -15.66 33.74 40.25
N LEU A 368 -16.65 34.08 41.08
CA LEU A 368 -16.39 34.72 42.38
C LEU A 368 -15.69 33.75 43.34
N ALA A 369 -16.11 32.48 43.40
CA ALA A 369 -15.45 31.47 44.22
C ALA A 369 -13.99 31.22 43.79
N GLU A 370 -13.70 31.23 42.49
CA GLU A 370 -12.33 31.12 41.97
C GLU A 370 -11.45 32.30 42.42
N VAL A 371 -12.00 33.52 42.38
CA VAL A 371 -11.30 34.75 42.80
C VAL A 371 -11.06 34.76 44.31
N GLU A 372 -12.07 34.42 45.11
CA GLU A 372 -11.97 34.30 46.57
C GLU A 372 -10.89 33.27 46.96
N ALA A 373 -10.93 32.07 46.37
CA ALA A 373 -9.94 31.02 46.62
C ALA A 373 -8.50 31.42 46.25
N THR A 374 -8.34 32.17 45.15
CA THR A 374 -7.03 32.66 44.69
C THR A 374 -6.46 33.69 45.67
N ILE A 375 -7.29 34.59 46.18
CA ILE A 375 -6.88 35.64 47.13
C ILE A 375 -6.57 35.03 48.49
N GLU A 376 -7.39 34.10 48.99
CA GLU A 376 -7.12 33.37 50.23
C GLU A 376 -5.82 32.57 50.17
N ALA A 377 -5.53 31.92 49.03
CA ALA A 377 -4.27 31.21 48.80
C ALA A 377 -3.06 32.17 48.82
N SER A 378 -3.21 33.39 48.28
CA SER A 378 -2.15 34.41 48.28
C SER A 378 -1.84 34.99 49.67
N LEU A 379 -2.79 34.90 50.61
CA LEU A 379 -2.68 35.43 51.98
C LEU A 379 -2.20 34.41 53.01
N LYS A 380 -2.00 33.14 52.62
CA LYS A 380 -1.39 32.10 53.48
C LYS A 380 0.14 32.20 53.41
N PRO A 381 0.87 32.12 54.54
CA PRO A 381 2.33 32.18 54.54
C PRO A 381 2.92 30.98 53.80
N LYS A 382 3.78 31.26 52.83
CA LYS A 382 4.41 30.31 51.91
C LYS A 382 5.43 29.45 52.67
N LYS A 383 5.11 28.18 52.93
CA LYS A 383 6.10 27.16 53.32
C LYS A 383 6.84 26.70 52.08
N GLU A 384 8.17 26.80 52.11
CA GLU A 384 9.06 26.17 51.14
C GLU A 384 8.90 24.66 51.22
N GLU A 385 8.40 24.04 50.16
CA GLU A 385 8.51 22.59 49.97
C GLU A 385 9.02 22.28 48.57
N LYS A 386 9.96 21.34 48.57
CA LYS A 386 10.87 20.96 47.50
C LYS A 386 10.13 20.51 46.24
N ALA A 387 10.68 20.90 45.09
CA ALA A 387 10.31 20.41 43.78
C ALA A 387 10.34 18.88 43.73
N SER A 388 9.19 18.29 43.39
CA SER A 388 9.09 16.93 42.85
C SER A 388 8.69 17.05 41.38
N PRO A 389 9.23 16.23 40.46
CA PRO A 389 9.00 16.38 39.02
C PRO A 389 7.53 16.06 38.66
N PRO A 390 7.04 16.58 37.52
CA PRO A 390 5.65 16.41 37.12
C PRO A 390 5.34 14.93 36.85
N SER A 391 4.34 14.42 37.56
CA SER A 391 3.70 13.14 37.29
C SER A 391 3.12 13.17 35.87
N SER A 392 3.83 12.55 34.93
CA SER A 392 3.28 12.16 33.64
C SER A 392 2.10 11.21 33.86
N PRO A 393 0.98 11.33 33.13
CA PRO A 393 -0.10 10.37 33.24
C PRO A 393 0.41 8.99 32.79
N ILE A 394 0.30 8.02 33.69
CA ILE A 394 0.62 6.61 33.47
C ILE A 394 -0.19 6.11 32.27
N ARG A 395 0.44 6.09 31.08
CA ARG A 395 -0.04 5.27 29.97
C ARG A 395 0.22 3.82 30.36
N LYS A 396 -0.87 3.06 30.51
CA LYS A 396 -0.82 1.59 30.59
C LYS A 396 0.13 1.05 29.50
N PRO A 397 0.93 0.01 29.78
CA PRO A 397 1.76 -0.60 28.75
C PRO A 397 0.82 -1.13 27.66
N ILE A 398 0.96 -0.56 26.46
CA ILE A 398 0.39 -1.11 25.24
C ILE A 398 0.93 -2.55 25.16
N SER A 399 0.02 -3.51 24.96
CA SER A 399 0.37 -4.90 24.66
C SER A 399 1.53 -4.90 23.65
N LYS A 400 2.64 -5.58 23.96
CA LYS A 400 3.80 -5.65 23.08
C LYS A 400 3.30 -5.93 21.65
N PRO A 401 3.60 -5.06 20.66
CA PRO A 401 3.18 -5.30 19.29
C PRO A 401 3.81 -6.60 18.79
N ASP A 402 3.11 -7.28 17.88
CA ASP A 402 3.60 -8.50 17.24
C ASP A 402 4.99 -8.24 16.63
N LEU A 403 6.02 -8.86 17.22
CA LEU A 403 7.42 -8.63 16.89
C LEU A 403 7.74 -8.99 15.44
N GLU A 404 7.03 -9.95 14.83
CA GLU A 404 7.24 -10.30 13.43
C GLU A 404 6.69 -9.22 12.50
N PHE A 405 5.44 -8.80 12.71
CA PHE A 405 4.83 -7.72 11.93
C PHE A 405 5.59 -6.39 12.08
N THR A 406 6.12 -6.11 13.28
CA THR A 406 6.95 -4.91 13.48
C THR A 406 8.18 -4.91 12.58
N LYS A 407 8.85 -6.06 12.40
CA LYS A 407 10.03 -6.19 11.54
C LYS A 407 9.66 -6.00 10.07
N GLU A 408 8.52 -6.49 9.63
CA GLU A 408 8.04 -6.31 8.26
C GLU A 408 7.76 -4.84 7.94
N VAL A 409 7.11 -4.11 8.87
CA VAL A 409 6.85 -2.68 8.69
C VAL A 409 8.15 -1.88 8.63
N PHE A 410 9.12 -2.16 9.50
CA PHE A 410 10.43 -1.49 9.46
C PHE A 410 11.34 -1.97 8.31
N ALA A 411 11.07 -3.13 7.70
CA ALA A 411 11.73 -3.55 6.48
C ALA A 411 11.32 -2.65 5.30
N ASN A 412 10.04 -2.27 5.23
CA ASN A 412 9.51 -1.35 4.23
C ASN A 412 9.66 0.12 4.64
N ASP A 413 10.72 0.76 4.15
CA ASP A 413 11.04 2.17 4.43
C ASP A 413 9.89 3.13 4.17
N LYS A 414 9.19 2.95 3.05
CA LYS A 414 8.08 3.83 2.67
C LYS A 414 6.92 3.69 3.66
N LEU A 415 6.59 2.47 4.05
CA LEU A 415 5.49 2.22 4.99
C LEU A 415 5.80 2.76 6.39
N ALA A 416 7.04 2.57 6.87
CA ALA A 416 7.49 3.15 8.13
C ALA A 416 7.42 4.69 8.09
N HIS A 417 7.91 5.30 7.01
CA HIS A 417 7.85 6.74 6.78
C HIS A 417 6.42 7.30 6.76
N GLU A 418 5.52 6.65 6.02
CA GLU A 418 4.12 7.04 5.96
C GLU A 418 3.45 6.96 7.34
N LEU A 419 3.74 5.93 8.13
CA LEU A 419 3.16 5.77 9.47
C LEU A 419 3.74 6.74 10.50
N ILE A 420 4.98 7.21 10.32
CA ILE A 420 5.59 8.28 11.13
C ILE A 420 4.86 9.60 10.90
N LEU A 421 4.57 9.92 9.63
CA LEU A 421 3.98 11.20 9.23
C LEU A 421 2.44 11.22 9.37
N ASN A 422 1.80 10.07 9.16
CA ASN A 422 0.37 9.88 9.32
C ASN A 422 0.09 8.63 10.18
N PRO A 423 -0.09 8.80 11.51
CA PRO A 423 -0.42 7.68 12.41
C PRO A 423 -1.74 6.98 12.07
N ASP A 424 -2.63 7.64 11.33
CA ASP A 424 -3.92 7.11 10.87
C ASP A 424 -3.86 6.52 9.45
N TYR A 425 -2.66 6.30 8.90
CA TYR A 425 -2.47 5.69 7.59
C TYR A 425 -3.15 4.33 7.49
N GLN A 426 -3.85 4.11 6.38
CA GLN A 426 -4.52 2.85 6.04
C GLN A 426 -4.10 2.45 4.63
N MET A 427 -3.96 1.15 4.41
CA MET A 427 -3.74 0.60 3.08
C MET A 427 -4.96 0.94 2.19
N PRO A 428 -4.73 1.54 1.02
CA PRO A 428 -5.81 1.87 0.09
C PRO A 428 -6.56 0.61 -0.33
N SER A 429 -7.88 0.74 -0.51
CA SER A 429 -8.68 -0.38 -1.02
C SER A 429 -8.36 -0.59 -2.50
N GLN A 430 -8.52 -1.82 -3.02
CA GLN A 430 -8.31 -2.09 -4.46
C GLN A 430 -9.17 -1.23 -5.40
N GLN A 431 -10.19 -0.53 -4.87
CA GLN A 431 -11.09 0.34 -5.63
C GLN A 431 -10.51 1.76 -5.85
N ASP A 432 -9.52 2.18 -5.08
CA ASP A 432 -9.02 3.57 -5.09
C ASP A 432 -8.04 3.84 -6.25
N ASP A 433 -7.42 2.80 -6.80
CA ASP A 433 -6.49 2.94 -7.93
C ASP A 433 -7.21 2.80 -9.28
N GLN A 434 -7.59 3.93 -9.89
CA GLN A 434 -8.09 4.01 -11.27
C GLN A 434 -6.99 3.80 -12.35
N LEU A 435 -5.98 2.98 -12.07
CA LEU A 435 -4.83 2.75 -12.95
C LEU A 435 -5.08 1.61 -13.96
N LEU A 436 -4.30 1.59 -15.04
CA LEU A 436 -4.33 0.51 -16.05
C LEU A 436 -4.18 -0.88 -15.43
N GLN A 437 -3.36 -1.00 -14.37
CA GLN A 437 -3.12 -2.25 -13.65
C GLN A 437 -4.40 -2.79 -12.99
N SER A 438 -5.21 -1.94 -12.36
CA SER A 438 -6.48 -2.39 -11.76
C SER A 438 -7.46 -2.87 -12.83
N ARG A 439 -7.52 -2.18 -13.98
CA ARG A 439 -8.34 -2.62 -15.12
C ARG A 439 -7.88 -3.98 -15.65
N ILE A 440 -6.56 -4.19 -15.83
CA ILE A 440 -6.00 -5.48 -16.25
C ILE A 440 -6.34 -6.58 -15.23
N ALA A 441 -6.15 -6.31 -13.93
CA ALA A 441 -6.44 -7.26 -12.87
C ALA A 441 -7.93 -7.65 -12.83
N THR A 442 -8.84 -6.68 -12.99
CA THR A 442 -10.28 -6.93 -13.05
C THR A 442 -10.67 -7.72 -14.30
N THR A 443 -10.11 -7.38 -15.47
CA THR A 443 -10.34 -8.14 -16.71
C THR A 443 -9.82 -9.57 -16.60
N MET A 444 -8.62 -9.79 -16.06
CA MET A 444 -8.07 -11.15 -15.88
C MET A 444 -8.90 -11.97 -14.89
N ARG A 445 -9.33 -11.38 -13.76
CA ARG A 445 -10.27 -12.02 -12.83
C ARG A 445 -11.57 -12.40 -13.52
N GLN A 446 -12.15 -11.50 -14.31
CA GLN A 446 -13.37 -11.77 -15.07
C GLN A 446 -13.18 -12.93 -16.06
N VAL A 447 -12.10 -12.94 -16.85
CA VAL A 447 -11.80 -14.01 -17.80
C VAL A 447 -11.60 -15.35 -17.07
N PHE A 448 -10.93 -15.36 -15.92
CA PHE A 448 -10.79 -16.57 -15.10
C PHE A 448 -12.16 -17.16 -14.72
N TRP A 449 -13.08 -16.34 -14.22
CA TRP A 449 -14.41 -16.79 -13.84
C TRP A 449 -15.25 -17.26 -15.05
N GLU A 450 -15.12 -16.58 -16.19
CA GLU A 450 -15.77 -16.98 -17.45
C GLU A 450 -15.24 -18.34 -17.94
N GLN A 451 -13.93 -18.57 -17.87
CA GLN A 451 -13.33 -19.86 -18.21
C GLN A 451 -13.74 -20.97 -17.24
N LEU A 452 -13.82 -20.68 -15.94
CA LEU A 452 -14.27 -21.65 -14.94
C LEU A 452 -15.72 -22.06 -15.21
N ALA A 453 -16.60 -21.08 -15.48
CA ALA A 453 -18.00 -21.32 -15.85
C ALA A 453 -18.14 -22.11 -17.16
N ALA A 454 -17.35 -21.78 -18.18
CA ALA A 454 -17.38 -22.45 -19.48
C ALA A 454 -16.85 -23.90 -19.41
N SER A 455 -15.85 -24.16 -18.56
CA SER A 455 -15.23 -25.48 -18.44
C SER A 455 -16.19 -26.54 -17.90
N LYS A 456 -17.18 -26.16 -17.07
CA LYS A 456 -18.13 -27.04 -16.38
C LYS A 456 -17.46 -28.27 -15.73
N ASP A 457 -16.19 -28.11 -15.34
CA ASP A 457 -15.37 -29.14 -14.70
C ASP A 457 -15.45 -29.01 -13.18
N ARG A 458 -16.01 -30.03 -12.53
CA ARG A 458 -16.18 -30.04 -11.07
C ARG A 458 -14.86 -30.16 -10.33
N ASN A 459 -13.84 -30.79 -10.92
CA ASN A 459 -12.53 -30.93 -10.29
C ASN A 459 -11.82 -29.58 -10.21
N ARG A 460 -11.96 -28.75 -11.25
CA ARG A 460 -11.42 -27.38 -11.26
C ARG A 460 -12.10 -26.50 -10.22
N VAL A 461 -13.41 -26.66 -10.01
CA VAL A 461 -14.14 -26.00 -8.92
C VAL A 461 -13.63 -26.45 -7.55
N VAL A 462 -13.41 -27.75 -7.34
CA VAL A 462 -12.83 -28.27 -6.09
C VAL A 462 -11.45 -27.67 -5.82
N SER A 463 -10.57 -27.61 -6.84
CA SER A 463 -9.27 -26.93 -6.71
C SER A 463 -9.44 -25.48 -6.23
N THR A 464 -10.40 -24.77 -6.80
CA THR A 464 -10.66 -23.37 -6.47
C THR A 464 -11.19 -23.21 -5.03
N PHE A 465 -11.99 -24.15 -4.52
CA PHE A 465 -12.38 -24.19 -3.10
C PHE A 465 -11.21 -24.48 -2.18
N VAL A 466 -10.31 -25.37 -2.57
CA VAL A 466 -9.10 -25.69 -1.81
C VAL A 466 -8.20 -24.45 -1.71
N GLU A 467 -8.06 -23.70 -2.81
CA GLU A 467 -7.36 -22.41 -2.83
C GLU A 467 -8.01 -21.41 -1.88
N LEU A 468 -9.34 -21.20 -2.00
CA LEU A 468 -10.08 -20.29 -1.11
C LEU A 468 -9.93 -20.68 0.36
N ARG A 469 -10.04 -21.98 0.67
CA ARG A 469 -9.89 -22.53 2.04
C ARG A 469 -8.51 -22.22 2.60
N ASP A 470 -7.48 -22.41 1.78
CA ASP A 470 -6.09 -22.28 2.17
C ASP A 470 -5.71 -20.81 2.35
N GLU A 471 -6.17 -19.92 1.46
CA GLU A 471 -6.03 -18.47 1.60
C GLU A 471 -6.75 -17.94 2.84
N LEU A 472 -8.02 -18.31 3.03
CA LEU A 472 -8.79 -17.89 4.20
C LEU A 472 -8.15 -18.40 5.49
N SER A 473 -7.68 -19.65 5.53
CA SER A 473 -6.94 -20.19 6.68
C SER A 473 -5.63 -19.45 6.95
N SER A 474 -4.95 -18.99 5.89
CA SER A 474 -3.72 -18.20 5.98
C SER A 474 -3.99 -16.82 6.58
N VAL A 475 -4.99 -16.10 6.04
CA VAL A 475 -5.37 -14.77 6.53
C VAL A 475 -5.85 -14.82 7.98
N LEU A 476 -6.66 -15.82 8.34
CA LEU A 476 -7.14 -16.01 9.71
C LEU A 476 -6.07 -16.56 10.68
N LYS A 477 -4.89 -16.96 10.16
CA LYS A 477 -3.81 -17.61 10.92
C LYS A 477 -4.28 -18.82 11.75
N HIS A 478 -5.28 -19.56 11.28
CA HIS A 478 -5.87 -20.69 12.01
C HIS A 478 -6.25 -21.86 11.09
N LYS A 479 -6.03 -23.10 11.53
CA LYS A 479 -6.22 -24.32 10.72
C LYS A 479 -7.63 -24.95 10.80
N ALA A 480 -8.55 -24.36 11.57
CA ALA A 480 -9.91 -24.91 11.78
C ALA A 480 -10.62 -25.26 10.48
N LEU A 481 -10.65 -24.33 9.52
CA LEU A 481 -11.35 -24.54 8.26
C LEU A 481 -10.67 -25.63 7.40
N ARG A 482 -9.33 -25.64 7.39
CA ARG A 482 -8.54 -26.69 6.73
C ARG A 482 -8.83 -28.09 7.29
N ASN A 483 -9.05 -28.19 8.60
CA ASN A 483 -9.39 -29.45 9.26
C ASN A 483 -10.86 -29.84 9.04
N ALA A 484 -11.78 -28.87 9.04
CA ALA A 484 -13.20 -29.10 8.85
C ALA A 484 -13.57 -29.47 7.41
N VAL A 485 -12.79 -29.01 6.43
CA VAL A 485 -13.01 -29.26 5.00
C VAL A 485 -11.76 -29.87 4.33
N PRO A 486 -11.51 -31.19 4.49
CA PRO A 486 -10.45 -31.90 3.79
C PRO A 486 -10.64 -31.92 2.28
N ILE A 487 -9.54 -32.08 1.52
CA ILE A 487 -9.60 -32.15 0.04
C ILE A 487 -10.46 -33.33 -0.41
N GLU A 488 -10.30 -34.50 0.23
CA GLU A 488 -11.05 -35.72 -0.06
C GLU A 488 -12.57 -35.54 0.08
N HIS A 489 -12.99 -34.73 1.06
CA HIS A 489 -14.40 -34.42 1.28
C HIS A 489 -14.96 -33.62 0.08
N LEU A 490 -14.26 -32.57 -0.35
CA LEU A 490 -14.69 -31.77 -1.51
C LEU A 490 -14.69 -32.57 -2.82
N THR A 491 -13.71 -33.45 -3.03
CA THR A 491 -13.68 -34.32 -4.22
C THR A 491 -14.84 -35.30 -4.24
N ASN A 492 -15.17 -35.90 -3.09
CA ASN A 492 -16.30 -36.82 -2.97
C ASN A 492 -17.65 -36.11 -3.19
N LEU A 493 -17.81 -34.89 -2.66
CA LEU A 493 -19.00 -34.06 -2.86
C LEU A 493 -19.19 -33.62 -4.31
N ALA A 494 -18.10 -33.34 -5.01
CA ALA A 494 -18.14 -33.02 -6.44
C ALA A 494 -18.60 -34.22 -7.28
N SER A 495 -18.29 -35.45 -6.86
CA SER A 495 -18.73 -36.67 -7.55
C SER A 495 -20.20 -37.02 -7.25
N ASN A 496 -20.63 -36.94 -5.98
CA ASN A 496 -21.92 -37.48 -5.53
C ASN A 496 -23.05 -36.44 -5.35
N ALA A 497 -22.77 -35.14 -5.53
CA ALA A 497 -23.73 -34.05 -5.73
C ALA A 497 -24.98 -34.00 -4.82
N VAL A 498 -24.83 -34.26 -3.52
CA VAL A 498 -25.90 -34.00 -2.54
C VAL A 498 -25.85 -32.52 -2.13
N TRP A 499 -26.92 -31.78 -2.43
CA TRP A 499 -26.96 -30.32 -2.21
C TRP A 499 -26.85 -29.93 -0.73
N ASP A 500 -27.53 -30.65 0.17
CA ASP A 500 -27.52 -30.36 1.61
C ASP A 500 -26.12 -30.44 2.23
N GLU A 501 -25.23 -31.28 1.68
CA GLU A 501 -23.84 -31.34 2.14
C GLU A 501 -23.00 -30.17 1.61
N TRP A 502 -23.30 -29.66 0.40
CA TRP A 502 -22.71 -28.42 -0.11
C TRP A 502 -23.11 -27.21 0.73
N VAL A 503 -24.38 -27.13 1.16
CA VAL A 503 -24.87 -26.08 2.07
C VAL A 503 -24.04 -26.05 3.36
N LYS A 504 -23.79 -27.21 3.97
CA LYS A 504 -22.93 -27.31 5.18
C LYS A 504 -21.50 -26.83 4.93
N VAL A 505 -20.93 -27.15 3.77
CA VAL A 505 -19.59 -26.64 3.40
C VAL A 505 -19.62 -25.13 3.27
N PHE A 506 -20.59 -24.55 2.57
CA PHE A 506 -20.73 -23.09 2.46
C PHE A 506 -20.88 -22.42 3.82
N ASP A 507 -21.66 -23.00 4.73
CA ASP A 507 -21.81 -22.49 6.11
C ASP A 507 -20.49 -22.46 6.87
N LEU A 508 -19.65 -23.50 6.75
CA LEU A 508 -18.33 -23.52 7.37
C LEU A 508 -17.42 -22.39 6.85
N PHE A 509 -17.46 -22.10 5.56
CA PHE A 509 -16.73 -20.98 4.98
C PHE A 509 -17.29 -19.64 5.44
N LEU A 510 -18.62 -19.47 5.45
CA LEU A 510 -19.26 -18.25 5.93
C LEU A 510 -18.99 -18.00 7.42
N ASP A 511 -18.96 -19.06 8.24
CA ASP A 511 -18.59 -18.97 9.66
C ASP A 511 -17.13 -18.55 9.83
N ALA A 512 -16.23 -19.07 9.00
CA ALA A 512 -14.84 -18.65 9.00
C ALA A 512 -14.68 -17.18 8.58
N ILE A 513 -15.43 -16.73 7.55
CA ILE A 513 -15.47 -15.33 7.11
C ILE A 513 -15.97 -14.44 8.24
N LEU A 514 -17.14 -14.73 8.85
CA LEU A 514 -17.71 -13.93 9.94
C LEU A 514 -16.79 -13.80 11.17
N ARG A 515 -15.94 -14.81 11.43
CA ARG A 515 -14.97 -14.75 12.52
C ARG A 515 -13.78 -13.84 12.23
N GLY A 516 -13.41 -13.68 10.96
CA GLY A 516 -12.30 -12.81 10.54
C GLY A 516 -12.71 -11.40 10.13
N GLU A 517 -13.95 -11.25 9.67
CA GLU A 517 -14.47 -10.02 9.12
C GLU A 517 -14.69 -8.95 10.20
N ALA A 518 -14.43 -7.69 9.84
CA ALA A 518 -14.69 -6.56 10.73
C ALA A 518 -16.20 -6.41 10.95
N PRO A 519 -16.68 -6.10 12.18
CA PRO A 519 -18.11 -6.06 12.51
C PRO A 519 -18.98 -5.18 11.61
N VAL A 520 -18.40 -4.14 11.00
CA VAL A 520 -19.08 -3.21 10.09
C VAL A 520 -19.46 -3.86 8.74
N ARG A 521 -18.77 -4.92 8.33
CA ARG A 521 -18.96 -5.57 7.01
C ARG A 521 -19.77 -6.87 7.05
N ASN A 522 -20.04 -7.38 8.26
CA ASN A 522 -20.77 -8.63 8.50
C ASN A 522 -22.16 -8.69 7.83
N SER A 523 -22.80 -7.55 7.56
CA SER A 523 -24.14 -7.51 6.93
C SER A 523 -24.19 -8.29 5.62
N SER A 524 -23.20 -8.11 4.74
CA SER A 524 -23.15 -8.79 3.45
C SER A 524 -22.99 -10.31 3.57
N THR A 525 -22.23 -10.79 4.55
CA THR A 525 -22.03 -12.22 4.81
C THR A 525 -23.26 -12.85 5.47
N VAL A 526 -23.96 -12.12 6.33
CA VAL A 526 -25.25 -12.54 6.90
C VAL A 526 -26.32 -12.62 5.82
N GLU A 527 -26.44 -11.62 4.95
CA GLU A 527 -27.38 -11.62 3.81
C GLU A 527 -27.11 -12.80 2.87
N TRP A 528 -25.83 -13.12 2.60
CA TRP A 528 -25.47 -14.27 1.76
C TRP A 528 -25.88 -15.60 2.41
N ARG A 529 -25.69 -15.74 3.73
CA ARG A 529 -26.12 -16.92 4.50
C ARG A 529 -27.64 -17.10 4.47
N GLU A 530 -28.39 -16.02 4.66
CA GLU A 530 -29.86 -16.06 4.57
C GLU A 530 -30.32 -16.48 3.18
N ARG A 531 -29.68 -15.96 2.11
CA ARG A 531 -29.95 -16.37 0.73
C ARG A 531 -29.64 -17.84 0.48
N LEU A 532 -28.55 -18.36 1.05
CA LEU A 532 -28.18 -19.77 0.94
C LEU A 532 -29.27 -20.69 1.51
N HIS A 533 -29.79 -20.38 2.71
CA HIS A 533 -30.83 -21.18 3.37
C HIS A 533 -32.23 -20.99 2.78
N ALA A 534 -32.51 -19.85 2.14
CA ALA A 534 -33.78 -19.59 1.48
C ALA A 534 -33.90 -20.23 0.08
N MET A 535 -32.79 -20.74 -0.47
CA MET A 535 -32.73 -21.25 -1.84
C MET A 535 -33.00 -22.75 -1.91
N ASN A 536 -33.82 -23.15 -2.89
CA ASN A 536 -34.07 -24.56 -3.20
C ASN A 536 -32.86 -25.22 -3.88
N ALA A 537 -32.76 -26.54 -3.81
CA ALA A 537 -31.71 -27.29 -4.49
C ALA A 537 -31.68 -26.96 -6.01
N PRO A 538 -30.51 -26.70 -6.60
CA PRO A 538 -30.40 -26.31 -8.01
C PRO A 538 -30.95 -27.42 -8.92
N SER A 539 -31.81 -27.03 -9.85
CA SER A 539 -32.56 -27.95 -10.72
C SER A 539 -31.73 -28.39 -11.93
N SER A 540 -30.69 -27.62 -12.27
CA SER A 540 -29.79 -27.92 -13.38
C SER A 540 -28.33 -27.86 -12.98
N LYS A 541 -27.48 -28.55 -13.76
CA LYS A 541 -26.02 -28.47 -13.62
C LYS A 541 -25.54 -27.02 -13.80
N GLU A 542 -26.20 -26.24 -14.67
CA GLU A 542 -25.83 -24.85 -14.95
C GLU A 542 -26.12 -23.91 -13.78
N GLU A 543 -27.27 -24.07 -13.13
CA GLU A 543 -27.61 -23.35 -11.90
C GLU A 543 -26.62 -23.65 -10.77
N TRP A 544 -26.24 -24.93 -10.62
CA TRP A 544 -25.23 -25.32 -9.63
C TRP A 544 -23.88 -24.63 -9.89
N PHE A 545 -23.38 -24.66 -11.13
CA PHE A 545 -22.10 -23.99 -11.46
C PHE A 545 -22.19 -22.47 -11.29
N ALA A 546 -23.30 -21.85 -11.69
CA ALA A 546 -23.50 -20.41 -11.54
C ALA A 546 -23.45 -19.99 -10.07
N PHE A 547 -24.17 -20.70 -9.21
CA PHE A 547 -24.21 -20.41 -7.78
C PHE A 547 -22.85 -20.64 -7.09
N VAL A 548 -22.20 -21.75 -7.39
CA VAL A 548 -20.89 -22.09 -6.81
C VAL A 548 -19.82 -21.06 -7.20
N ILE A 549 -19.83 -20.61 -8.45
CA ILE A 549 -18.90 -19.57 -8.91
C ILE A 549 -19.21 -18.23 -8.26
N GLU A 550 -20.49 -17.90 -8.06
CA GLU A 550 -20.91 -16.70 -7.32
C GLU A 550 -20.39 -16.76 -5.87
N PHE A 551 -20.50 -17.90 -5.20
CA PHE A 551 -19.93 -18.09 -3.85
C PHE A 551 -18.41 -17.95 -3.83
N LEU A 552 -17.70 -18.57 -4.77
CA LEU A 552 -16.24 -18.47 -4.83
C LEU A 552 -15.78 -17.03 -5.03
N LYS A 553 -16.45 -16.27 -5.93
CA LYS A 553 -16.19 -14.83 -6.10
C LYS A 553 -16.35 -14.07 -4.79
N PHE A 554 -17.48 -14.27 -4.11
CA PHE A 554 -17.76 -13.66 -2.82
C PHE A 554 -16.70 -14.03 -1.78
N GLY A 555 -16.31 -15.30 -1.70
CA GLY A 555 -15.30 -15.79 -0.78
C GLY A 555 -13.93 -15.12 -0.99
N PHE A 556 -13.45 -15.05 -2.23
CA PHE A 556 -12.16 -14.38 -2.53
C PHE A 556 -12.21 -12.87 -2.30
N GLU A 557 -13.35 -12.22 -2.58
CA GLU A 557 -13.54 -10.81 -2.23
C GLU A 557 -13.44 -10.61 -0.70
N LYS A 558 -14.08 -11.49 0.08
CA LYS A 558 -14.00 -11.47 1.55
C LYS A 558 -12.60 -11.75 2.09
N VAL A 559 -11.84 -12.67 1.49
CA VAL A 559 -10.43 -12.90 1.85
C VAL A 559 -9.62 -11.60 1.69
N ASN A 560 -9.78 -10.89 0.58
CA ASN A 560 -9.09 -9.62 0.34
C ASN A 560 -9.50 -8.55 1.35
N GLU A 561 -10.79 -8.43 1.66
CA GLU A 561 -11.30 -7.49 2.67
C GLU A 561 -10.72 -7.77 4.06
N ILE A 562 -10.79 -9.03 4.52
CA ILE A 562 -10.26 -9.45 5.82
C ILE A 562 -8.75 -9.19 5.89
N GLN A 563 -8.02 -9.46 4.81
CA GLN A 563 -6.58 -9.22 4.76
C GLN A 563 -6.24 -7.74 4.93
N ILE A 564 -6.93 -6.84 4.19
CA ILE A 564 -6.74 -5.39 4.30
C ILE A 564 -7.08 -4.91 5.72
N ASP A 565 -8.20 -5.37 6.27
CA ASP A 565 -8.65 -4.98 7.61
C ASP A 565 -7.67 -5.46 8.70
N SER A 566 -7.14 -6.68 8.56
CA SER A 566 -6.11 -7.23 9.46
C SER A 566 -4.83 -6.40 9.42
N ILE A 567 -4.33 -6.05 8.22
CA ILE A 567 -3.14 -5.20 8.06
C ILE A 567 -3.38 -3.82 8.68
N ASN A 568 -4.53 -3.19 8.40
CA ASN A 568 -4.87 -1.88 8.93
C ASN A 568 -5.02 -1.89 10.47
N ALA A 569 -5.57 -2.96 11.04
CA ALA A 569 -5.63 -3.13 12.48
C ALA A 569 -4.23 -3.24 13.11
N HIS A 570 -3.32 -4.00 12.49
CA HIS A 570 -1.94 -4.10 12.95
C HIS A 570 -1.17 -2.79 12.80
N LEU A 571 -1.34 -2.06 11.69
CA LEU A 571 -0.75 -0.73 11.49
C LEU A 571 -1.21 0.24 12.58
N LYS A 572 -2.50 0.26 12.89
CA LYS A 572 -3.06 1.10 13.96
C LYS A 572 -2.52 0.74 15.35
N ALA A 573 -2.31 -0.56 15.62
CA ALA A 573 -1.68 -1.01 16.86
C ALA A 573 -0.19 -0.61 16.93
N LEU A 574 0.50 -0.57 15.79
CA LEU A 574 1.92 -0.23 15.69
C LEU A 574 2.19 1.28 15.65
N ALA A 575 1.26 2.09 15.17
CA ALA A 575 1.42 3.53 14.99
C ALA A 575 1.97 4.26 16.22
N PRO A 576 1.52 4.01 17.47
CA PRO A 576 2.09 4.66 18.65
C PRO A 576 3.56 4.30 18.92
N TYR A 577 4.00 3.09 18.52
CA TYR A 577 5.37 2.65 18.66
C TYR A 577 6.27 3.29 17.60
N VAL A 578 5.80 3.31 16.35
CA VAL A 578 6.51 3.93 15.21
C VAL A 578 6.60 5.44 15.37
N ALA A 579 5.56 6.11 15.87
CA ALA A 579 5.64 7.54 16.18
C ALA A 579 6.70 7.90 17.24
N ARG A 580 7.08 6.95 18.12
CA ARG A 580 8.10 7.16 19.16
C ARG A 580 9.52 6.85 18.70
N HIS A 581 9.71 5.77 17.95
CA HIS A 581 11.05 5.24 17.61
C HIS A 581 11.36 5.30 16.11
N GLY A 582 10.39 5.67 15.28
CA GLY A 582 10.51 5.65 13.83
C GLY A 582 11.53 6.64 13.31
N VAL A 583 11.61 7.84 13.90
CA VAL A 583 12.57 8.88 13.48
C VAL A 583 14.02 8.41 13.67
N GLU A 584 14.33 7.80 14.82
CA GLU A 584 15.67 7.24 15.09
C GLU A 584 15.99 6.09 14.12
N HIS A 585 14.99 5.26 13.81
CA HIS A 585 15.14 4.17 12.85
C HIS A 585 15.43 4.69 11.43
N GLU A 586 14.67 5.68 10.96
CA GLU A 586 14.88 6.31 9.66
C GLU A 586 16.25 6.97 9.57
N GLN A 587 16.66 7.72 10.59
CA GLN A 587 17.98 8.36 10.64
C GLN A 587 19.09 7.32 10.53
N LYS A 588 19.00 6.23 11.31
CA LYS A 588 19.98 5.14 11.27
C LYS A 588 20.04 4.48 9.90
N LYS A 589 18.88 4.19 9.29
CA LYS A 589 18.81 3.51 7.99
C LYS A 589 19.26 4.42 6.84
N PHE A 590 18.98 5.72 6.93
CA PHE A 590 19.50 6.72 6.00
C PHE A 590 21.03 6.82 6.09
N ALA A 591 21.58 6.89 7.31
CA ALA A 591 23.03 6.89 7.53
C ALA A 591 23.70 5.63 6.95
N GLN A 592 23.12 4.45 7.18
CA GLN A 592 23.61 3.20 6.61
C GLN A 592 23.60 3.21 5.07
N LYS A 593 22.54 3.74 4.44
CA LYS A 593 22.47 3.86 2.97
C LYS A 593 23.47 4.86 2.41
N LEU A 594 23.76 5.93 3.15
CA LEU A 594 24.76 6.93 2.79
C LEU A 594 26.17 6.34 2.89
N GLU A 595 26.49 5.64 3.99
CA GLU A 595 27.77 4.94 4.18
C GLU A 595 28.00 3.84 3.13
N ALA A 596 26.95 3.10 2.77
CA ALA A 596 26.99 2.08 1.72
C ALA A 596 27.04 2.66 0.29
N GLY A 597 26.89 3.98 0.12
CA GLY A 597 26.89 4.63 -1.19
C GLY A 597 25.64 4.38 -2.04
N VAL A 598 24.55 3.87 -1.45
CA VAL A 598 23.27 3.64 -2.14
C VAL A 598 22.55 4.96 -2.44
N ILE A 599 22.70 5.95 -1.55
CA ILE A 599 22.17 7.31 -1.71
C ILE A 599 23.34 8.27 -1.79
N GLN A 600 23.31 9.17 -2.78
CA GLN A 600 24.23 10.31 -2.88
C GLN A 600 23.49 11.60 -2.50
N LEU A 601 24.21 12.63 -2.05
CA LEU A 601 23.64 13.93 -1.64
C LEU A 601 23.92 15.03 -2.68
N ASP A 602 24.29 14.66 -3.89
CA ASP A 602 24.74 15.58 -4.93
C ASP A 602 23.62 16.52 -5.39
N GLN A 603 22.40 16.00 -5.59
CA GLN A 603 21.27 16.82 -6.01
C GLN A 603 20.76 17.70 -4.86
N THR A 604 20.77 17.18 -3.62
CA THR A 604 20.43 17.94 -2.41
C THR A 604 21.40 19.11 -2.22
N ALA A 605 22.70 18.86 -2.38
CA ALA A 605 23.72 19.90 -2.30
C ALA A 605 23.58 20.93 -3.44
N LYS A 606 23.35 20.48 -4.68
CA LYS A 606 23.10 21.38 -5.84
C LYS A 606 21.85 22.23 -5.62
N TRP A 607 20.77 21.63 -5.12
CA TRP A 607 19.52 22.30 -4.80
C TRP A 607 19.72 23.41 -3.78
N LEU A 608 20.33 23.12 -2.62
CA LEU A 608 20.57 24.14 -1.60
C LEU A 608 21.51 25.25 -2.09
N LYS A 609 22.56 24.91 -2.85
CA LYS A 609 23.52 25.89 -3.40
C LYS A 609 22.84 26.97 -4.25
N ILE A 610 21.80 26.62 -5.01
CA ILE A 610 21.03 27.60 -5.81
C ILE A 610 20.40 28.66 -4.91
N TYR A 611 19.80 28.25 -3.78
CA TYR A 611 19.16 29.19 -2.84
C TYR A 611 20.18 30.00 -2.05
N VAL A 612 21.32 29.40 -1.65
CA VAL A 612 22.41 30.16 -1.03
C VAL A 612 22.96 31.22 -1.99
N ALA A 613 23.10 30.88 -3.28
CA ALA A 613 23.56 31.83 -4.31
C ALA A 613 22.57 32.97 -4.55
N ASN A 614 21.26 32.75 -4.35
CA ASN A 614 20.21 33.76 -4.54
C ASN A 614 19.87 34.55 -3.27
N ALA A 615 20.31 34.10 -2.10
CA ALA A 615 20.07 34.75 -0.80
C ALA A 615 20.71 36.15 -0.71
N SER A 616 20.19 37.03 0.17
CA SER A 616 20.81 38.34 0.42
C SER A 616 22.18 38.19 1.08
N GLU A 617 23.06 39.19 0.90
CA GLU A 617 24.42 39.18 1.45
C GLU A 617 24.43 39.12 2.99
N GLN A 618 23.44 39.77 3.62
CA GLN A 618 23.18 39.66 5.06
C GLN A 618 22.85 38.22 5.47
N LEU A 619 21.93 37.54 4.76
CA LEU A 619 21.56 36.16 5.08
C LEU A 619 22.73 35.20 4.87
N ARG A 620 23.55 35.40 3.83
CA ARG A 620 24.77 34.61 3.61
C ARG A 620 25.80 34.81 4.73
N SER A 621 25.97 36.03 5.22
CA SER A 621 26.87 36.32 6.35
C SER A 621 26.39 35.65 7.64
N SER A 622 25.08 35.67 7.93
CA SER A 622 24.48 34.96 9.06
C SER A 622 24.62 33.45 8.95
N LEU A 623 24.45 32.87 7.74
CA LEU A 623 24.69 31.45 7.49
C LEU A 623 26.14 31.05 7.72
N ALA A 624 27.10 31.87 7.27
CA ALA A 624 28.53 31.63 7.50
C ALA A 624 28.90 31.69 8.99
N SER A 625 28.17 32.50 9.77
CA SER A 625 28.30 32.56 11.23
C SER A 625 27.63 31.40 11.98
N GLY A 626 26.95 30.48 11.26
CA GLY A 626 26.26 29.33 11.84
C GLY A 626 24.91 29.65 12.48
N ASP A 627 24.28 30.77 12.10
CA ASP A 627 22.97 31.15 12.63
C ASP A 627 21.87 30.16 12.18
N ARG A 628 21.24 29.51 13.17
CA ARG A 628 20.16 28.54 12.93
C ARG A 628 18.90 29.19 12.36
N ALA A 629 18.60 30.44 12.72
CA ALA A 629 17.43 31.13 12.22
C ALA A 629 17.58 31.40 10.71
N ALA A 630 18.75 31.90 10.31
CA ALA A 630 19.09 32.10 8.90
C ALA A 630 19.01 30.81 8.07
N PHE A 631 19.51 29.69 8.61
CA PHE A 631 19.36 28.37 7.96
C PHE A 631 17.91 27.97 7.80
N HIS A 632 17.09 28.12 8.84
CA HIS A 632 15.68 27.74 8.79
C HIS A 632 14.91 28.57 7.75
N SER A 633 15.16 29.88 7.69
CA SER A 633 14.55 30.75 6.67
C SER A 633 14.91 30.35 5.24
N LEU A 634 16.20 30.07 4.97
CA LEU A 634 16.65 29.63 3.65
C LEU A 634 16.07 28.26 3.27
N TYR A 635 16.04 27.33 4.23
CA TYR A 635 15.47 25.99 4.02
C TYR A 635 13.97 26.05 3.76
N GLN A 636 13.22 26.89 4.48
CA GLN A 636 11.79 27.10 4.24
C GLN A 636 11.54 27.64 2.83
N GLU A 637 12.30 28.64 2.39
CA GLU A 637 12.19 29.20 1.03
C GLU A 637 12.50 28.13 -0.03
N ALA A 638 13.58 27.37 0.17
CA ALA A 638 13.95 26.27 -0.71
C ALA A 638 12.83 25.21 -0.76
N PHE A 639 12.24 24.83 0.38
CA PHE A 639 11.15 23.86 0.44
C PHE A 639 9.88 24.36 -0.25
N ILE A 640 9.45 25.59 0.03
CA ILE A 640 8.27 26.20 -0.62
C ILE A 640 8.43 26.20 -2.14
N SER A 641 9.65 26.43 -2.63
CA SER A 641 9.92 26.40 -4.07
C SER A 641 9.65 25.04 -4.74
N LEU A 642 9.79 23.92 -4.01
CA LEU A 642 9.48 22.58 -4.54
C LEU A 642 7.97 22.44 -4.82
N ILE A 643 7.16 23.18 -4.07
CA ILE A 643 5.70 23.23 -4.21
C ILE A 643 5.30 24.28 -5.26
N SER A 644 5.96 25.44 -5.29
CA SER A 644 5.52 26.59 -6.10
C SER A 644 6.04 26.65 -7.53
N LYS A 645 7.13 25.95 -7.89
CA LYS A 645 7.66 25.96 -9.27
C LYS A 645 6.71 25.20 -10.21
N HIS A 646 6.73 25.45 -11.53
CA HIS A 646 5.82 24.82 -12.51
C HIS A 646 6.32 23.46 -13.05
N VAL A 647 5.40 22.51 -13.29
CA VAL A 647 5.56 21.06 -13.60
C VAL A 647 6.71 20.64 -14.54
N ALA A 648 7.21 21.52 -15.40
CA ALA A 648 8.23 21.19 -16.40
C ALA A 648 9.66 21.06 -15.85
N ASP A 649 9.95 21.58 -14.65
CA ASP A 649 11.31 21.71 -14.14
C ASP A 649 11.63 20.66 -13.06
N LEU A 650 11.59 19.37 -13.43
CA LEU A 650 11.81 18.21 -12.54
C LEU A 650 13.24 17.64 -12.61
N SER A 651 14.18 18.35 -13.22
CA SER A 651 15.55 17.84 -13.41
C SER A 651 16.36 17.77 -12.10
N LEU A 652 15.98 18.55 -11.08
CA LEU A 652 16.68 18.63 -9.80
C LEU A 652 15.72 18.29 -8.64
N TRP A 653 15.82 17.07 -8.12
CA TRP A 653 15.03 16.61 -6.97
C TRP A 653 15.95 16.26 -5.81
N PRO A 654 15.77 16.84 -4.60
CA PRO A 654 16.64 16.53 -3.47
C PRO A 654 16.43 15.08 -3.02
N GLU A 655 17.51 14.30 -2.93
CA GLU A 655 17.45 12.90 -2.51
C GLU A 655 16.88 12.74 -1.10
N THR A 656 17.05 13.75 -0.24
CA THR A 656 16.47 13.79 1.11
C THR A 656 14.94 13.79 1.13
N PHE A 657 14.29 14.18 0.02
CA PHE A 657 12.83 14.18 -0.12
C PHE A 657 12.30 13.09 -1.06
N GLU A 658 13.10 12.07 -1.40
CA GLU A 658 12.68 11.03 -2.36
C GLU A 658 11.44 10.25 -1.87
N MET A 659 11.28 10.04 -0.55
CA MET A 659 10.09 9.39 0.01
C MET A 659 8.83 10.28 -0.04
N ASP A 660 8.99 11.60 0.03
CA ASP A 660 7.90 12.59 0.01
C ASP A 660 7.50 13.08 -1.39
N LYS A 661 8.11 12.54 -2.44
CA LYS A 661 7.99 13.04 -3.81
C LYS A 661 6.57 13.09 -4.33
N GLU A 662 5.79 12.04 -4.10
CA GLU A 662 4.39 11.98 -4.54
C GLU A 662 3.51 12.93 -3.72
N ARG A 663 3.77 13.05 -2.42
CA ARG A 663 3.05 13.97 -1.53
C ARG A 663 3.26 15.42 -1.93
N ILE A 664 4.51 15.83 -2.15
CA ILE A 664 4.85 17.19 -2.60
C ILE A 664 4.26 17.46 -3.99
N ARG A 665 4.30 16.49 -4.92
CA ARG A 665 3.64 16.60 -6.23
C ARG A 665 2.13 16.77 -6.10
N SER A 666 1.48 16.04 -5.19
CA SER A 666 0.05 16.18 -4.92
C SER A 666 -0.30 17.57 -4.41
N ILE A 667 0.45 18.09 -3.43
CA ILE A 667 0.26 19.45 -2.90
C ILE A 667 0.45 20.49 -4.01
N ARG A 668 1.49 20.35 -4.83
CA ARG A 668 1.75 21.21 -5.98
C ARG A 668 0.58 21.21 -6.98
N ASN A 669 0.07 20.02 -7.33
CA ASN A 669 -1.09 19.91 -8.21
C ASN A 669 -2.32 20.60 -7.60
N GLN A 670 -2.53 20.52 -6.28
CA GLN A 670 -3.60 21.24 -5.60
C GLN A 670 -3.41 22.75 -5.64
N VAL A 671 -2.19 23.25 -5.41
CA VAL A 671 -1.86 24.68 -5.51
C VAL A 671 -2.08 25.19 -6.93
N ASP A 672 -1.63 24.45 -7.95
CA ASP A 672 -1.85 24.77 -9.36
C ASP A 672 -3.34 24.79 -9.72
N LEU A 673 -4.12 23.81 -9.22
CA LEU A 673 -5.57 23.79 -9.40
C LEU A 673 -6.24 25.01 -8.76
N VAL A 674 -5.87 25.37 -7.54
CA VAL A 674 -6.40 26.57 -6.85
C VAL A 674 -6.00 27.83 -7.60
N ALA A 675 -4.75 27.93 -8.07
CA ALA A 675 -4.27 29.05 -8.87
C ALA A 675 -5.05 29.18 -10.18
N ILE A 676 -5.26 28.08 -10.91
CA ILE A 676 -6.06 28.05 -12.14
C ILE A 676 -7.51 28.46 -11.84
N GLN A 677 -8.12 27.91 -10.78
CA GLN A 677 -9.48 28.27 -10.37
C GLN A 677 -9.59 29.76 -10.02
N ALA A 678 -8.65 30.29 -9.22
CA ALA A 678 -8.59 31.69 -8.87
C ALA A 678 -8.39 32.58 -10.09
N THR A 679 -7.52 32.20 -11.03
CA THR A 679 -7.28 32.93 -12.28
C THR A 679 -8.52 32.93 -13.18
N ILE A 680 -9.23 31.80 -13.25
CA ILE A 680 -10.51 31.73 -13.97
C ILE A 680 -11.55 32.64 -13.29
N LEU A 681 -11.63 32.63 -11.96
CA LEU A 681 -12.55 33.48 -11.20
C LEU A 681 -12.23 34.97 -11.38
N THR A 682 -10.96 35.37 -11.36
CA THR A 682 -10.55 36.76 -11.60
C THR A 682 -10.78 37.18 -13.04
N LEU A 683 -10.49 36.32 -14.02
CA LEU A 683 -10.83 36.59 -15.43
C LEU A 683 -12.34 36.74 -15.63
N LEU A 684 -13.14 35.87 -15.01
CA LEU A 684 -14.60 36.01 -15.03
C LEU A 684 -15.02 37.32 -14.37
N GLN A 685 -14.48 37.66 -13.20
CA GLN A 685 -14.77 38.92 -12.51
C GLN A 685 -14.40 40.15 -13.36
N GLY A 686 -13.26 40.12 -14.06
CA GLY A 686 -12.83 41.18 -14.98
C GLY A 686 -13.64 41.27 -16.27
N VAL A 687 -14.30 40.18 -16.69
CA VAL A 687 -15.26 40.17 -17.82
C VAL A 687 -16.66 40.61 -17.38
N PHE A 688 -16.99 40.49 -16.10
CA PHE A 688 -18.26 40.94 -15.51
C PHE A 688 -18.18 42.32 -14.84
N SER A 689 -16.98 42.93 -14.81
CA SER A 689 -16.75 44.35 -14.51
C SER A 689 -16.80 45.12 -15.82
#